data_AF-A0A4R1B0S5-F1
#
_entry.id   AF-A0A4R1B0S5-F1
#
_cell.length_a   1.000
_cell.length_b   1.000
_cell.length_c   1.000
_cell.angle_alpha   90.00
_cell.angle_beta   90.00
_cell.angle_gamma   90.00
#
_symmetry.space_group_name_H-M   'P 1'
#
loop_
_entity.id
_entity.type
_entity.pdbx_description
1 polymer ?
#
loop_
_entity_poly.entity_id
_entity_poly.type
_entity_poly.pdbx_seq_one_letter_code
_entity_poly.pdbx_strand_id
1 'polypeptide(L)'
;MGNINNNEIKEFKKKIKENLKTFINSNLIDEAKSLIEEYEVLDSCDDEIYSMKAVIAIMEDDFKNAERLLNEGLLINKKNADLLFNMGYIYESQEKFQDAYKLYQLASKYSNDKELNNELSLIKNNLIERGLIVEDFEDKSCMISSDRKKVLVIAYYYPPLSGSGVQRTLKFVKYLREFGWEPVVVTVGKSHYPLKDKTLLTEVPSDLELHRIEEPIEVDGRTVSELMNLYISIIKNDNLMSQYLEAVKHTNNVADLLLPDSNILWANNVLKEIEGLIDFNEIDLIYSTSGPYSDHLIGYFLKDRYKKPWVADFRDEWTNNPYAEYNKKGLLYQLHYAMESKIINYANKVITVTPPSYDNYKEIFEVADDKLELITNGYDEYDFLKINDNKYCKNDKFTIVHNGLFYSIRTPVTFLESIYNLISKGLIDPNTIRISFTWTESMDKWKEFVRDLHLSELVEFQGYISHEESLVLASKADLLLLVIGPGEKNKSVYTGKLFEYLRLCKPILSLSPQESIAEELINKTNRGKNIEFNNIQGIEDYILSTYKQWQKGNQVKLDITDDIQQFDRMQLTKKLSIIFDKVISEFDFNEFSSNIIDTSEKDSYFYDKVYETGGWQEAYFKHYSEIHYIDIWLKALQLIKNIKNPSIIDIGCGPGQFANLLFDNNFVNYKGLDFSKEAIKIAKIRNDKYRNLFKEGDAFFSEIFEGAYNTVVIFEVLEHIEEDLKLVKRIIENSNVLLSVPNFYSPGHVRWFHSKEEVYERYSKVVDIEGIYSFPVGGDNIIYLVHGKRNNC
;
A
#
# COMPACT_ATOMS: atom_id res chain seq x y z
N MET A 1 52.51 -40.61 -22.26
CA MET A 1 51.38 -41.05 -21.40
C MET A 1 50.12 -40.46 -22.02
N GLY A 2 49.15 -41.31 -22.35
CA GLY A 2 48.05 -41.00 -23.26
C GLY A 2 47.11 -39.91 -22.74
N ASN A 3 46.42 -39.26 -23.69
CA ASN A 3 45.29 -38.37 -23.43
C ASN A 3 44.23 -39.10 -22.60
N ILE A 4 44.26 -38.88 -21.27
CA ILE A 4 43.18 -39.31 -20.40
C ILE A 4 41.97 -38.44 -20.73
N ASN A 5 40.84 -39.09 -21.00
CA ASN A 5 39.60 -38.41 -21.39
C ASN A 5 39.06 -37.62 -20.18
N ASN A 6 38.62 -36.37 -20.34
CA ASN A 6 38.07 -35.56 -19.24
C ASN A 6 36.89 -36.24 -18.52
N ASN A 7 36.17 -37.15 -19.20
CA ASN A 7 35.12 -37.97 -18.59
C ASN A 7 35.69 -39.09 -17.68
N GLU A 8 36.81 -39.70 -18.04
CA GLU A 8 37.48 -40.72 -17.21
C GLU A 8 38.04 -40.10 -15.92
N ILE A 9 38.58 -38.87 -15.98
CA ILE A 9 39.03 -38.14 -14.79
C ILE A 9 37.86 -37.81 -13.86
N LYS A 10 36.71 -37.41 -14.42
CA LYS A 10 35.49 -37.14 -13.62
C LYS A 10 34.94 -38.39 -12.95
N GLU A 11 34.86 -39.51 -13.67
CA GLU A 11 34.45 -40.80 -13.09
C GLU A 11 35.43 -41.29 -12.02
N PHE A 12 36.72 -41.10 -12.24
CA PHE A 12 37.76 -41.43 -11.27
C PHE A 12 37.65 -40.59 -9.99
N LYS A 13 37.48 -39.26 -10.11
CA LYS A 13 37.24 -38.36 -8.96
C LYS A 13 35.99 -38.76 -8.17
N LYS A 14 34.91 -39.09 -8.87
CA LYS A 14 33.66 -39.57 -8.24
C LYS A 14 33.90 -40.85 -7.43
N LYS A 15 34.61 -41.82 -7.99
CA LYS A 15 34.92 -43.09 -7.33
C LYS A 15 35.79 -42.90 -6.08
N ILE A 16 36.77 -41.99 -6.13
CA ILE A 16 37.58 -41.65 -4.95
C ILE A 16 36.71 -41.05 -3.84
N LYS A 17 35.82 -40.11 -4.17
CA LYS A 17 34.90 -39.50 -3.18
C LYS A 17 33.94 -40.52 -2.57
N GLU A 18 33.44 -41.49 -3.34
CA GLU A 18 32.62 -42.60 -2.83
C GLU A 18 33.40 -43.50 -1.85
N ASN A 19 34.67 -43.81 -2.17
CA ASN A 19 35.55 -44.54 -1.27
C ASN A 19 35.85 -43.74 0.01
N LEU A 20 36.10 -42.44 -0.11
CA LEU A 20 36.30 -41.54 1.04
C LEU A 20 35.09 -41.55 1.98
N LYS A 21 33.88 -41.40 1.44
CA LYS A 21 32.64 -41.53 2.23
C LYS A 21 32.56 -42.89 2.93
N THR A 22 32.94 -43.96 2.24
CA THR A 22 32.94 -45.32 2.82
C THR A 22 33.93 -45.46 3.97
N PHE A 23 35.14 -44.92 3.84
CA PHE A 23 36.15 -44.94 4.89
C PHE A 23 35.75 -44.10 6.11
N ILE A 24 35.24 -42.89 5.89
CA ILE A 24 34.73 -42.01 6.95
C ILE A 24 33.58 -42.72 7.70
N ASN A 25 32.59 -43.26 6.98
CA ASN A 25 31.45 -43.96 7.60
C ASN A 25 31.85 -45.26 8.32
N SER A 26 32.98 -45.87 7.95
CA SER A 26 33.52 -47.08 8.59
C SER A 26 34.53 -46.77 9.70
N ASN A 27 34.73 -45.48 10.03
CA ASN A 27 35.70 -45.00 11.01
C ASN A 27 37.17 -45.39 10.69
N LEU A 28 37.51 -45.49 9.40
CA LEU A 28 38.84 -45.77 8.87
C LEU A 28 39.54 -44.44 8.53
N ILE A 29 39.92 -43.68 9.56
CA ILE A 29 40.39 -42.29 9.43
C ILE A 29 41.75 -42.18 8.74
N ASP A 30 42.68 -43.08 9.05
CA ASP A 30 44.03 -43.05 8.46
C ASP A 30 43.98 -43.35 6.95
N GLU A 31 43.13 -44.28 6.54
CA GLU A 31 42.87 -44.59 5.14
C GLU A 31 42.18 -43.43 4.41
N ALA A 32 41.24 -42.75 5.07
CA ALA A 32 40.58 -41.57 4.51
C ALA A 32 41.57 -40.40 4.32
N LYS A 33 42.45 -40.15 5.30
CA LYS A 33 43.50 -39.12 5.20
C LYS A 33 44.48 -39.41 4.08
N SER A 34 44.98 -40.64 3.98
CA SER A 34 45.88 -41.06 2.90
C SER A 34 45.23 -40.87 1.53
N LEU A 35 43.94 -41.20 1.40
CA LEU A 35 43.23 -41.06 0.13
C LEU A 35 42.91 -39.58 -0.22
N ILE A 36 42.74 -38.71 0.78
CA ILE A 36 42.62 -37.25 0.58
C ILE A 36 43.94 -36.67 0.06
N GLU A 37 45.08 -37.05 0.64
CA GLU A 37 46.39 -36.59 0.18
C GLU A 37 46.63 -36.97 -1.30
N GLU A 38 46.24 -38.19 -1.70
CA GLU A 38 46.27 -38.62 -3.10
C GLU A 38 45.32 -37.81 -3.99
N TYR A 39 44.13 -37.46 -3.49
CA TYR A 39 43.15 -36.67 -4.23
C TYR A 39 43.60 -35.21 -4.43
N GLU A 40 44.21 -34.59 -3.42
CA GLU A 40 44.64 -33.18 -3.47
C GLU A 40 45.74 -32.93 -4.52
N VAL A 41 46.49 -33.95 -4.91
CA VAL A 41 47.42 -33.90 -6.05
C VAL A 41 46.68 -33.74 -7.39
N LEU A 42 45.42 -34.21 -7.46
CA LEU A 42 44.57 -34.16 -8.65
C LEU A 42 43.67 -32.92 -8.68
N ASP A 43 43.20 -32.46 -7.52
CA ASP A 43 42.35 -31.26 -7.37
C ASP A 43 42.45 -30.66 -5.97
N SER A 44 43.14 -29.53 -5.85
CA SER A 44 43.37 -28.85 -4.58
C SER A 44 42.22 -27.92 -4.15
N CYS A 45 41.20 -27.70 -4.99
CA CYS A 45 40.18 -26.67 -4.79
C CYS A 45 38.74 -27.24 -4.82
N ASP A 46 38.55 -28.46 -4.33
CA ASP A 46 37.27 -29.16 -4.32
C ASP A 46 36.54 -28.99 -2.97
N ASP A 47 35.41 -28.28 -2.97
CA ASP A 47 34.65 -27.94 -1.76
C ASP A 47 34.07 -29.16 -1.03
N GLU A 48 33.79 -30.27 -1.73
CA GLU A 48 33.35 -31.51 -1.10
C GLU A 48 34.46 -32.17 -0.29
N ILE A 49 35.72 -32.03 -0.72
CA ILE A 49 36.87 -32.54 0.03
C ILE A 49 37.11 -31.73 1.30
N TYR A 50 36.93 -30.41 1.25
CA TYR A 50 36.95 -29.58 2.47
C TYR A 50 35.88 -30.00 3.47
N SER A 51 34.68 -30.38 3.01
CA SER A 51 33.63 -30.92 3.85
C SER A 51 34.06 -32.24 4.51
N MET A 52 34.62 -33.18 3.73
CA MET A 52 35.12 -34.46 4.25
C MET A 52 36.27 -34.29 5.25
N LYS A 53 37.21 -33.38 4.99
CA LYS A 53 38.31 -33.06 5.92
C LYS A 53 37.79 -32.47 7.23
N ALA A 54 36.75 -31.64 7.17
CA ALA A 54 36.12 -31.09 8.36
C ALA A 54 35.42 -32.18 9.18
N VAL A 55 34.73 -33.13 8.55
CA VAL A 55 34.12 -34.28 9.24
C VAL A 55 35.18 -35.11 9.94
N ILE A 56 36.31 -35.41 9.29
CA ILE A 56 37.43 -36.11 9.93
C ILE A 56 37.95 -35.33 11.14
N ALA A 57 38.15 -34.02 11.01
CA ALA A 57 38.61 -33.19 12.13
C ALA A 57 37.59 -33.15 13.29
N ILE A 58 36.28 -33.17 13.00
CA ILE A 58 35.22 -33.30 14.02
C ILE A 58 35.30 -34.67 14.71
N MET A 59 35.51 -35.76 13.96
CA MET A 59 35.66 -37.10 14.52
C MET A 59 36.90 -37.25 15.43
N GLU A 60 37.90 -36.39 15.24
CA GLU A 60 39.11 -36.30 16.07
C GLU A 60 39.02 -35.25 17.20
N ASP A 61 37.83 -34.68 17.43
CA ASP A 61 37.58 -33.59 18.38
C ASP A 61 38.42 -32.30 18.14
N ASP A 62 38.95 -32.10 16.92
CA ASP A 62 39.69 -30.89 16.51
C ASP A 62 38.75 -29.87 15.84
N PHE A 63 37.83 -29.32 16.64
CA PHE A 63 36.83 -28.34 16.18
C PHE A 63 37.45 -27.08 15.57
N LYS A 64 38.64 -26.67 16.04
CA LYS A 64 39.32 -25.47 15.54
C LYS A 64 39.83 -25.67 14.12
N ASN A 65 40.41 -26.84 13.83
CA ASN A 65 40.83 -27.17 12.49
C ASN A 65 39.62 -27.43 11.57
N ALA A 66 38.57 -28.09 12.09
CA ALA A 66 37.32 -28.28 11.35
C ALA A 66 36.70 -26.94 10.90
N GLU A 67 36.57 -25.97 11.81
CA GLU A 67 36.06 -24.63 11.50
C GLU A 67 36.93 -23.90 10.46
N ARG A 68 38.27 -24.02 10.55
CA ARG A 68 39.18 -23.46 9.52
C ARG A 68 38.94 -24.09 8.15
N LEU A 69 38.84 -25.41 8.07
CA LEU A 69 38.61 -26.15 6.83
C LEU A 69 37.25 -25.81 6.20
N LEU A 70 36.20 -25.69 7.02
CA LEU A 70 34.87 -25.29 6.54
C LEU A 70 34.87 -23.86 6.02
N ASN A 71 35.56 -22.93 6.69
CA ASN A 71 35.71 -21.56 6.21
C ASN A 71 36.46 -21.50 4.86
N GLU A 72 37.54 -22.28 4.72
CA GLU A 72 38.29 -22.40 3.46
C GLU A 72 37.42 -22.98 2.33
N GLY A 73 36.63 -24.03 2.62
CA GLY A 73 35.68 -24.59 1.67
C GLY A 73 34.57 -23.61 1.27
N LEU A 74 34.02 -22.85 2.22
CA LEU A 74 32.98 -21.86 1.96
C LEU A 74 33.49 -20.65 1.16
N LEU A 75 34.79 -20.35 1.18
CA LEU A 75 35.40 -19.38 0.27
C LEU A 75 35.36 -19.85 -1.19
N ILE A 76 35.42 -21.17 -1.41
CA ILE A 76 35.33 -21.79 -2.74
C ILE A 76 33.87 -21.88 -3.18
N ASN A 77 32.98 -22.42 -2.33
CA ASN A 77 31.56 -22.56 -2.63
C ASN A 77 30.68 -22.19 -1.42
N LYS A 78 30.23 -20.93 -1.40
CA LYS A 78 29.35 -20.38 -0.35
C LYS A 78 27.97 -21.05 -0.24
N LYS A 79 27.56 -21.82 -1.26
CA LYS A 79 26.24 -22.47 -1.34
C LYS A 79 26.33 -23.99 -1.15
N ASN A 80 27.48 -24.53 -0.75
CA ASN A 80 27.58 -25.96 -0.47
C ASN A 80 26.81 -26.29 0.83
N ALA A 81 25.75 -27.09 0.71
CA ALA A 81 24.89 -27.44 1.83
C ALA A 81 25.61 -28.25 2.92
N ASP A 82 26.52 -29.16 2.54
CA ASP A 82 27.26 -30.00 3.49
C ASP A 82 28.23 -29.16 4.32
N LEU A 83 28.91 -28.17 3.72
CA LEU A 83 29.79 -27.25 4.43
C LEU A 83 29.00 -26.38 5.43
N LEU A 84 27.83 -25.88 5.03
CA LEU A 84 26.96 -25.09 5.89
C LEU A 84 26.38 -25.93 7.04
N PHE A 85 25.97 -27.17 6.76
CA PHE A 85 25.49 -28.12 7.76
C PHE A 85 26.56 -28.41 8.80
N ASN A 86 27.77 -28.79 8.36
CA ASN A 86 28.88 -29.11 9.26
C ASN A 86 29.33 -27.90 10.10
N MET A 87 29.25 -26.67 9.55
CA MET A 87 29.51 -25.45 10.33
C MET A 87 28.42 -25.23 11.38
N GLY A 88 27.16 -25.46 11.02
CA GLY A 88 26.03 -25.43 11.94
C GLY A 88 26.23 -26.39 13.12
N TYR A 89 26.68 -27.62 12.83
CA TYR A 89 26.99 -28.64 13.85
C TYR A 89 28.06 -28.18 14.84
N ILE A 90 29.15 -27.56 14.35
CA ILE A 90 30.18 -27.00 15.23
C ILE A 90 29.60 -25.91 16.13
N TYR A 91 28.81 -24.98 15.58
CA TYR A 91 28.21 -23.91 16.37
C TYR A 91 27.19 -24.42 17.39
N GLU A 92 26.42 -25.45 17.04
CA GLU A 92 25.53 -26.13 17.98
C GLU A 92 26.31 -26.76 19.14
N SER A 93 27.42 -27.46 18.84
CA SER A 93 28.30 -28.06 19.87
C SER A 93 28.96 -27.02 20.78
N GLN A 94 29.08 -25.78 20.33
CA GLN A 94 29.61 -24.63 21.08
C GLN A 94 28.51 -23.83 21.78
N GLU A 95 27.27 -24.32 21.81
CA GLU A 95 26.09 -23.65 22.40
C GLU A 95 25.73 -22.30 21.72
N LYS A 96 26.20 -22.06 20.49
CA LYS A 96 25.85 -20.89 19.66
C LYS A 96 24.59 -21.18 18.83
N PHE A 97 23.49 -21.48 19.52
CA PHE A 97 22.28 -22.03 18.89
C PHE A 97 21.68 -21.13 17.80
N GLN A 98 21.67 -19.81 17.99
CA GLN A 98 21.13 -18.87 16.99
C GLN A 98 21.93 -18.88 15.67
N ASP A 99 23.26 -18.95 15.76
CA ASP A 99 24.12 -18.98 14.58
C ASP A 99 24.10 -20.35 13.91
N ALA A 100 24.01 -21.43 14.70
CA ALA A 100 23.78 -22.78 14.19
C ALA A 100 22.48 -22.88 13.39
N TYR A 101 21.39 -22.30 13.91
CA TYR A 101 20.09 -22.30 13.24
C TYR A 101 20.10 -21.56 11.90
N LYS A 102 20.74 -20.40 11.83
CA LYS A 102 20.92 -19.67 10.56
C LYS A 102 21.69 -20.51 9.54
N LEU A 103 22.75 -21.20 9.98
CA LEU A 103 23.53 -22.08 9.11
C LEU A 103 22.71 -23.29 8.63
N TYR A 104 21.88 -23.88 9.48
CA TYR A 104 20.94 -24.94 9.11
C TYR A 104 19.84 -24.48 8.14
N GLN A 105 19.33 -23.25 8.28
CA GLN A 105 18.42 -22.65 7.31
C GLN A 105 19.09 -22.47 5.94
N LEU A 106 20.32 -21.95 5.91
CA LEU A 106 21.09 -21.81 4.68
C LEU A 106 21.42 -23.16 4.04
N ALA A 107 21.80 -24.16 4.84
CA ALA A 107 22.04 -25.52 4.36
C ALA A 107 20.78 -26.11 3.71
N SER A 108 19.61 -25.92 4.34
CA SER A 108 18.33 -26.41 3.81
C SER A 108 17.95 -25.70 2.51
N LYS A 109 18.17 -24.39 2.44
CA LYS A 109 17.92 -23.57 1.24
C LYS A 109 18.76 -24.00 0.03
N TYR A 110 19.98 -24.46 0.24
CA TYR A 110 20.89 -24.83 -0.85
C TYR A 110 21.00 -26.34 -1.09
N SER A 111 20.36 -27.17 -0.27
CA SER A 111 20.34 -28.62 -0.44
C SER A 111 19.26 -29.06 -1.44
N ASN A 112 19.66 -29.86 -2.43
CA ASN A 112 18.74 -30.64 -3.26
C ASN A 112 18.51 -32.06 -2.72
N ASP A 113 19.14 -32.41 -1.60
CA ASP A 113 19.02 -33.73 -0.97
C ASP A 113 17.83 -33.72 0.00
N LYS A 114 16.87 -34.61 -0.26
CA LYS A 114 15.63 -34.72 0.52
C LYS A 114 15.90 -35.32 1.91
N GLU A 115 16.88 -36.19 2.06
CA GLU A 115 17.23 -36.80 3.35
C GLU A 115 17.88 -35.75 4.26
N LEU A 116 18.86 -35.01 3.74
CA LEU A 116 19.51 -33.92 4.47
C LEU A 116 18.51 -32.82 4.88
N ASN A 117 17.56 -32.47 4.00
CA ASN A 117 16.52 -31.50 4.33
C ASN A 117 15.58 -31.98 5.45
N ASN A 118 15.23 -33.27 5.48
CA ASN A 118 14.43 -33.82 6.56
C ASN A 118 15.19 -33.80 7.89
N GLU A 119 16.48 -34.15 7.87
CA GLU A 119 17.35 -34.10 9.05
C GLU A 119 17.48 -32.66 9.59
N LEU A 120 17.76 -31.70 8.71
CA LEU A 120 17.82 -30.27 9.04
C LEU A 120 16.53 -29.75 9.66
N SER A 121 15.37 -30.18 9.16
CA SER A 121 14.07 -29.82 9.76
C SER A 121 13.92 -30.38 11.18
N LEU A 122 14.33 -31.63 11.42
CA LEU A 122 14.29 -32.23 12.75
C LEU A 122 15.22 -31.51 13.74
N ILE A 123 16.45 -31.20 13.32
CA ILE A 123 17.42 -30.47 14.15
C ILE A 123 16.89 -29.08 14.51
N LYS A 124 16.39 -28.33 13.52
CA LYS A 124 15.78 -27.01 13.74
C LYS A 124 14.60 -27.07 14.72
N ASN A 125 13.70 -28.03 14.57
CA ASN A 125 12.57 -28.20 15.48
C ASN A 125 13.03 -28.53 16.91
N ASN A 126 14.05 -29.37 17.06
CA ASN A 126 14.61 -29.71 18.38
C ASN A 126 15.20 -28.48 19.09
N LEU A 127 15.91 -27.62 18.37
CA LEU A 127 16.44 -26.36 18.91
C LEU A 127 15.33 -25.42 19.40
N ILE A 128 14.20 -25.37 18.69
CA ILE A 128 13.01 -24.59 19.05
C ILE A 128 12.30 -25.21 20.27
N GLU A 129 12.02 -26.51 20.26
CA GLU A 129 11.32 -27.22 21.35
C GLU A 129 12.06 -27.15 22.68
N ARG A 130 13.40 -27.11 22.64
CA ARG A 130 14.23 -26.94 23.84
C ARG A 130 14.27 -25.51 24.37
N GLY A 131 13.61 -24.57 23.71
CA GLY A 131 13.60 -23.14 24.07
C GLY A 131 14.96 -22.47 23.93
N LEU A 132 15.87 -23.06 23.15
CA LEU A 132 17.21 -22.52 22.90
C LEU A 132 17.20 -21.42 21.83
N ILE A 133 16.08 -21.32 21.10
CA ILE A 133 15.80 -20.31 20.08
C ILE A 133 14.36 -19.85 20.30
N VAL A 134 14.16 -18.54 20.35
CA VAL A 134 12.83 -17.93 20.34
C VAL A 134 12.38 -17.86 18.88
N GLU A 135 11.19 -18.37 18.56
CA GLU A 135 10.61 -18.22 17.22
C GLU A 135 10.49 -16.73 16.87
N ASP A 136 11.47 -16.21 16.13
CA ASP A 136 11.19 -15.19 15.14
C ASP A 136 10.37 -15.89 14.06
N PHE A 137 9.14 -15.40 13.86
CA PHE A 137 8.21 -15.86 12.84
C PHE A 137 8.94 -16.02 11.50
N GLU A 138 9.23 -17.27 11.11
CA GLU A 138 9.08 -17.83 9.76
C GLU A 138 9.71 -19.23 9.63
N ASP A 139 8.88 -20.23 9.31
CA ASP A 139 8.98 -20.97 8.04
C ASP A 139 7.77 -21.92 7.85
N LYS A 140 6.69 -21.42 7.22
CA LYS A 140 5.67 -22.26 6.56
C LYS A 140 5.85 -22.24 5.03
N SER A 141 7.09 -22.14 4.54
CA SER A 141 7.37 -22.04 3.10
C SER A 141 7.23 -23.34 2.30
N CYS A 142 6.73 -24.44 2.89
CA CYS A 142 6.47 -25.68 2.16
C CYS A 142 5.18 -26.39 2.60
N MET A 143 4.04 -25.68 2.57
CA MET A 143 2.74 -26.28 2.24
C MET A 143 1.86 -25.24 1.54
N ILE A 144 1.66 -25.42 0.23
CA ILE A 144 0.49 -25.06 -0.60
C ILE A 144 -0.14 -23.66 -0.36
N SER A 145 -0.07 -22.83 -1.39
CA SER A 145 -0.79 -21.57 -1.62
C SER A 145 -2.27 -21.56 -1.15
N SER A 146 -2.63 -20.66 -0.21
CA SER A 146 -3.97 -20.04 -0.11
C SER A 146 -4.12 -18.84 0.84
N ASP A 147 -3.20 -18.54 1.78
CA ASP A 147 -3.57 -17.68 2.95
C ASP A 147 -2.89 -16.29 3.05
N ARG A 148 -2.19 -15.78 2.01
CA ARG A 148 -1.71 -14.39 2.03
C ARG A 148 -2.80 -13.43 1.57
N LYS A 149 -2.98 -12.33 2.30
CA LYS A 149 -3.85 -11.21 1.89
C LYS A 149 -3.23 -10.52 0.68
N LYS A 150 -4.02 -10.13 -0.33
CA LYS A 150 -3.49 -9.44 -1.51
C LYS A 150 -3.58 -7.93 -1.38
N VAL A 151 -2.49 -7.26 -1.73
CA VAL A 151 -2.43 -5.79 -1.82
C VAL A 151 -2.17 -5.35 -3.25
N LEU A 152 -3.06 -4.53 -3.81
CA LEU A 152 -2.85 -3.86 -5.08
C LEU A 152 -1.92 -2.66 -4.88
N VAL A 153 -0.68 -2.76 -5.36
CA VAL A 153 0.34 -1.72 -5.30
C VAL A 153 0.33 -0.91 -6.60
N ILE A 154 -0.09 0.34 -6.52
CA ILE A 154 -0.08 1.31 -7.62
C ILE A 154 1.18 2.15 -7.50
N ALA A 155 2.09 1.98 -8.45
CA ALA A 155 3.36 2.70 -8.46
C ALA A 155 3.83 2.95 -9.89
N TYR A 156 3.77 4.19 -10.35
CA TYR A 156 4.28 4.57 -11.67
C TYR A 156 5.79 4.28 -11.78
N TYR A 157 6.57 4.66 -10.76
CA TYR A 157 8.00 4.40 -10.71
C TYR A 157 8.31 3.04 -10.09
N TYR A 158 8.45 2.04 -10.96
CA TYR A 158 8.86 0.68 -10.60
C TYR A 158 9.93 0.16 -11.57
N PRO A 159 10.77 -0.85 -11.22
CA PRO A 159 11.76 -1.37 -12.15
C PRO A 159 11.15 -1.78 -13.49
N PRO A 160 11.86 -1.59 -14.63
CA PRO A 160 13.27 -1.23 -14.74
C PRO A 160 13.54 0.28 -14.73
N LEU A 161 12.57 1.13 -14.35
CA LEU A 161 12.88 2.54 -14.09
C LEU A 161 13.84 2.64 -12.91
N SER A 162 14.60 3.74 -12.84
CA SER A 162 15.54 4.01 -11.75
C SER A 162 15.18 5.32 -11.03
N GLY A 163 15.99 5.70 -10.05
CA GLY A 163 15.83 6.91 -9.26
C GLY A 163 15.34 6.63 -7.83
N SER A 164 15.38 7.67 -7.00
CA SER A 164 14.89 7.61 -5.60
C SER A 164 13.42 7.17 -5.53
N GLY A 165 12.68 7.47 -6.60
CA GLY A 165 11.32 7.05 -6.88
C GLY A 165 11.06 5.55 -6.68
N VAL A 166 12.02 4.71 -7.09
CA VAL A 166 11.81 3.28 -7.29
C VAL A 166 12.17 2.47 -6.05
N GLN A 167 13.21 2.88 -5.34
CA GLN A 167 13.83 2.11 -4.28
C GLN A 167 12.85 1.76 -3.15
N ARG A 168 12.12 2.75 -2.61
CA ARG A 168 11.18 2.52 -1.50
C ARG A 168 10.15 1.44 -1.84
N THR A 169 9.44 1.60 -2.95
CA THR A 169 8.36 0.69 -3.34
C THR A 169 8.88 -0.68 -3.73
N LEU A 170 10.02 -0.76 -4.43
CA LEU A 170 10.66 -2.03 -4.75
C LEU A 170 10.95 -2.83 -3.48
N LYS A 171 11.54 -2.21 -2.46
CA LYS A 171 11.89 -2.89 -1.22
C LYS A 171 10.65 -3.28 -0.40
N PHE A 172 9.58 -2.46 -0.41
CA PHE A 172 8.30 -2.88 0.17
C PHE A 172 7.74 -4.13 -0.52
N VAL A 173 7.66 -4.13 -1.86
CA VAL A 173 7.18 -5.30 -2.62
C VAL A 173 8.04 -6.54 -2.39
N LYS A 174 9.37 -6.36 -2.30
CA LYS A 174 10.32 -7.44 -2.00
C LYS A 174 10.03 -8.13 -0.66
N TYR A 175 9.67 -7.38 0.39
CA TYR A 175 9.54 -7.90 1.75
C TYR A 175 8.10 -8.13 2.23
N LEU A 176 7.06 -7.64 1.53
CA LEU A 176 5.67 -7.78 1.97
C LEU A 176 5.23 -9.25 2.15
N ARG A 177 5.77 -10.17 1.35
CA ARG A 177 5.48 -11.60 1.44
C ARG A 177 5.93 -12.25 2.75
N GLU A 178 6.95 -11.68 3.40
CA GLU A 178 7.45 -12.11 4.71
C GLU A 178 6.52 -11.65 5.86
N PHE A 179 5.53 -10.81 5.54
CA PHE A 179 4.57 -10.29 6.52
C PHE A 179 3.13 -10.64 6.17
N GLY A 180 2.93 -11.74 5.44
CA GLY A 180 1.59 -12.27 5.14
C GLY A 180 0.84 -11.57 4.01
N TRP A 181 1.51 -10.71 3.24
CA TRP A 181 0.91 -9.96 2.14
C TRP A 181 1.46 -10.37 0.78
N GLU A 182 0.56 -10.59 -0.18
CA GLU A 182 0.89 -10.89 -1.57
C GLU A 182 0.69 -9.62 -2.43
N PRO A 183 1.77 -8.96 -2.87
CA PRO A 183 1.65 -7.76 -3.68
C PRO A 183 1.27 -8.08 -5.13
N VAL A 184 0.30 -7.35 -5.66
CA VAL A 184 -0.04 -7.27 -7.09
C VAL A 184 0.32 -5.87 -7.55
N VAL A 185 1.29 -5.73 -8.46
CA VAL A 185 1.84 -4.41 -8.83
C VAL A 185 1.28 -3.92 -10.16
N VAL A 186 0.79 -2.68 -10.19
CA VAL A 186 0.46 -1.94 -11.40
C VAL A 186 1.44 -0.79 -11.58
N THR A 187 2.15 -0.80 -12.71
CA THR A 187 3.18 0.20 -13.05
C THR A 187 3.10 0.60 -14.52
N VAL A 188 3.82 1.65 -14.90
CA VAL A 188 3.96 2.04 -16.30
C VAL A 188 4.72 0.99 -17.13
N GLY A 189 4.25 0.80 -18.36
CA GLY A 189 4.91 0.04 -19.43
C GLY A 189 6.03 0.84 -20.10
N LYS A 190 5.89 1.14 -21.39
CA LYS A 190 6.76 2.09 -22.09
C LYS A 190 6.44 3.49 -21.59
N SER A 191 7.46 4.14 -21.03
CA SER A 191 7.39 5.52 -20.54
C SER A 191 8.46 6.38 -21.20
N HIS A 192 8.22 7.69 -21.23
CA HIS A 192 9.24 8.68 -21.62
C HIS A 192 10.28 8.98 -20.54
N TYR A 193 10.12 8.41 -19.34
CA TYR A 193 11.08 8.57 -18.24
C TYR A 193 12.49 8.08 -18.63
N PRO A 194 13.53 8.92 -18.50
CA PRO A 194 14.85 8.65 -19.08
C PRO A 194 15.71 7.68 -18.25
N LEU A 195 15.50 7.60 -16.94
CA LEU A 195 16.36 6.82 -16.05
C LEU A 195 15.89 5.38 -15.95
N LYS A 196 16.78 4.45 -16.30
CA LYS A 196 16.52 3.00 -16.25
C LYS A 196 17.68 2.28 -15.60
N ASP A 197 17.38 1.29 -14.77
CA ASP A 197 18.33 0.37 -14.18
C ASP A 197 17.73 -1.04 -14.20
N LYS A 198 18.23 -1.87 -15.12
CA LYS A 198 17.76 -3.24 -15.26
C LYS A 198 18.24 -4.15 -14.13
N THR A 199 19.27 -3.75 -13.38
CA THR A 199 19.79 -4.58 -12.27
C THR A 199 18.76 -4.70 -11.14
N LEU A 200 17.91 -3.69 -10.96
CA LEU A 200 16.81 -3.68 -9.99
C LEU A 200 15.75 -4.77 -10.26
N LEU A 201 15.64 -5.28 -11.49
CA LEU A 201 14.74 -6.40 -11.79
C LEU A 201 15.13 -7.70 -11.06
N THR A 202 16.41 -7.83 -10.67
CA THR A 202 16.88 -9.00 -9.91
C THR A 202 16.33 -9.05 -8.47
N GLU A 203 15.77 -7.94 -8.00
CA GLU A 203 15.14 -7.84 -6.67
C GLU A 203 13.63 -8.01 -6.70
N VAL A 204 13.02 -8.02 -7.90
CA VAL A 204 11.59 -8.26 -8.07
C VAL A 204 11.36 -9.78 -7.93
N PRO A 205 10.43 -10.24 -7.07
CA PRO A 205 10.12 -11.65 -6.98
C PRO A 205 9.71 -12.24 -8.34
N SER A 206 10.26 -13.39 -8.70
CA SER A 206 10.13 -13.96 -10.06
C SER A 206 8.70 -14.36 -10.44
N ASP A 207 7.89 -14.66 -9.45
CA ASP A 207 6.49 -15.08 -9.52
C ASP A 207 5.53 -13.96 -9.06
N LEU A 208 6.00 -12.70 -9.04
CA LEU A 208 5.15 -11.54 -8.74
C LEU A 208 4.12 -11.29 -9.84
N GLU A 209 2.86 -11.07 -9.46
CA GLU A 209 1.85 -10.57 -10.39
C GLU A 209 2.12 -9.08 -10.69
N LEU A 210 2.58 -8.80 -11.92
CA LEU A 210 3.05 -7.48 -12.33
C LEU A 210 2.38 -7.06 -13.64
N HIS A 211 1.54 -6.04 -13.55
CA HIS A 211 0.80 -5.46 -14.67
C HIS A 211 1.45 -4.17 -15.14
N ARG A 212 1.82 -4.12 -16.42
CA ARG A 212 2.43 -2.94 -17.05
C ARG A 212 1.48 -2.31 -18.04
N ILE A 213 0.96 -1.13 -17.70
CA ILE A 213 0.00 -0.38 -18.54
C ILE A 213 0.74 0.75 -19.24
N GLU A 214 0.53 0.86 -20.56
CA GLU A 214 1.25 1.79 -21.41
C GLU A 214 0.83 3.25 -21.15
N GLU A 215 1.82 4.15 -21.12
CA GLU A 215 1.57 5.59 -21.08
C GLU A 215 1.21 6.07 -22.51
N PRO A 216 0.07 6.76 -22.71
CA PRO A 216 -0.35 7.14 -24.04
C PRO A 216 0.54 8.28 -24.57
N ILE A 217 0.88 8.20 -25.86
CA ILE A 217 1.80 9.14 -26.53
C ILE A 217 1.04 10.37 -27.06
N GLU A 218 -0.24 10.21 -27.40
CA GLU A 218 -1.08 11.25 -27.98
C GLU A 218 -2.30 11.52 -27.10
N VAL A 219 -2.66 12.81 -26.99
CA VAL A 219 -3.85 13.26 -26.27
C VAL A 219 -4.88 13.73 -27.30
N ASP A 220 -5.97 12.98 -27.43
CA ASP A 220 -7.09 13.32 -28.29
C ASP A 220 -8.25 13.97 -27.52
N GLY A 221 -9.27 14.44 -28.23
CA GLY A 221 -10.43 15.11 -27.61
C GLY A 221 -11.23 14.20 -26.68
N ARG A 222 -11.18 12.87 -26.89
CA ARG A 222 -11.80 11.89 -25.99
C ARG A 222 -11.06 11.82 -24.67
N THR A 223 -9.73 11.71 -24.71
CA THR A 223 -8.86 11.71 -23.54
C THR A 223 -9.07 12.98 -22.72
N VAL A 224 -9.12 14.16 -23.36
CA VAL A 224 -9.43 15.42 -22.66
C VAL A 224 -10.78 15.36 -21.96
N SER A 225 -11.82 14.84 -22.62
CA SER A 225 -13.16 14.74 -22.03
C SER A 225 -13.20 13.81 -20.82
N GLU A 226 -12.50 12.68 -20.88
CA GLU A 226 -12.37 11.74 -19.76
C GLU A 226 -11.63 12.38 -18.57
N LEU A 227 -10.52 13.07 -18.83
CA LEU A 227 -9.79 13.80 -17.80
C LEU A 227 -10.66 14.85 -17.12
N MET A 228 -11.45 15.61 -17.89
CA MET A 228 -12.36 16.60 -17.31
C MET A 228 -13.42 15.96 -16.41
N ASN A 229 -13.98 14.81 -16.81
CA ASN A 229 -14.91 14.07 -15.96
C ASN A 229 -14.25 13.60 -14.65
N LEU A 230 -13.01 13.11 -14.71
CA LEU A 230 -12.25 12.75 -13.52
C LEU A 230 -12.06 13.96 -12.60
N TYR A 231 -11.61 15.10 -13.13
CA TYR A 231 -11.37 16.30 -12.34
C TYR A 231 -12.64 16.83 -11.67
N ILE A 232 -13.76 16.89 -12.41
CA ILE A 232 -15.07 17.31 -11.87
C ILE A 232 -15.48 16.40 -10.71
N SER A 233 -15.32 15.08 -10.87
CA SER A 233 -15.77 14.10 -9.89
C SER A 233 -15.01 14.14 -8.56
N ILE A 234 -13.71 14.47 -8.58
CA ILE A 234 -12.90 14.57 -7.37
C ILE A 234 -12.93 15.96 -6.73
N ILE A 235 -12.87 17.03 -7.52
CA ILE A 235 -12.82 18.41 -7.00
C ILE A 235 -14.16 18.83 -6.40
N LYS A 236 -15.29 18.42 -7.01
CA LYS A 236 -16.66 18.75 -6.56
C LYS A 236 -16.87 20.23 -6.18
N ASN A 237 -16.29 21.13 -6.97
CA ASN A 237 -16.42 22.58 -6.81
C ASN A 237 -16.65 23.23 -8.17
N ASP A 238 -17.91 23.51 -8.48
CA ASP A 238 -18.34 24.00 -9.80
C ASP A 238 -17.69 25.34 -10.17
N ASN A 239 -17.44 26.20 -9.19
CA ASN A 239 -16.80 27.50 -9.42
C ASN A 239 -15.32 27.33 -9.81
N LEU A 240 -14.56 26.52 -9.08
CA LEU A 240 -13.17 26.22 -9.43
C LEU A 240 -13.06 25.52 -10.78
N MET A 241 -13.94 24.55 -11.05
CA MET A 241 -13.94 23.85 -12.33
C MET A 241 -14.33 24.76 -13.50
N SER A 242 -15.28 25.66 -13.30
CA SER A 242 -15.65 26.65 -14.33
C SER A 242 -14.48 27.59 -14.66
N GLN A 243 -13.75 28.05 -13.64
CA GLN A 243 -12.55 28.87 -13.83
C GLN A 243 -11.44 28.10 -14.54
N TYR A 244 -11.25 26.81 -14.19
CA TYR A 244 -10.28 25.96 -14.84
C TYR A 244 -10.59 25.74 -16.32
N LEU A 245 -11.85 25.37 -16.63
CA LEU A 245 -12.32 25.18 -18.00
C LEU A 245 -12.12 26.45 -18.84
N GLU A 246 -12.44 27.62 -18.29
CA GLU A 246 -12.21 28.89 -19.00
C GLU A 246 -10.72 29.18 -19.22
N ALA A 247 -9.87 28.91 -18.21
CA ALA A 247 -8.43 29.12 -18.32
C ALA A 247 -7.79 28.24 -19.39
N VAL A 248 -8.25 27.00 -19.54
CA VAL A 248 -7.66 26.04 -20.49
C VAL A 248 -8.34 26.03 -21.86
N LYS A 249 -9.52 26.62 -22.02
CA LYS A 249 -10.24 26.71 -23.31
C LYS A 249 -9.41 27.37 -24.42
N HIS A 250 -8.47 28.23 -24.05
CA HIS A 250 -7.64 29.00 -24.95
C HIS A 250 -6.18 28.52 -25.01
N THR A 251 -5.81 27.45 -24.30
CA THR A 251 -4.44 26.91 -24.39
C THR A 251 -4.28 26.02 -25.61
N ASN A 252 -3.15 26.15 -26.28
CA ASN A 252 -2.69 25.20 -27.31
C ASN A 252 -1.69 24.19 -26.74
N ASN A 253 -1.34 24.29 -25.46
CA ASN A 253 -0.39 23.41 -24.79
C ASN A 253 -1.13 22.38 -23.95
N VAL A 254 -1.10 21.12 -24.40
CA VAL A 254 -1.75 20.00 -23.72
C VAL A 254 -1.28 19.86 -22.26
N ALA A 255 -0.03 20.19 -21.95
CA ALA A 255 0.49 20.10 -20.59
C ALA A 255 -0.29 20.97 -19.58
N ASP A 256 -0.91 22.06 -20.02
CA ASP A 256 -1.70 22.94 -19.16
C ASP A 256 -3.04 22.29 -18.73
N LEU A 257 -3.46 21.22 -19.43
CA LEU A 257 -4.68 20.43 -19.16
C LEU A 257 -4.44 19.28 -18.16
N LEU A 258 -3.19 18.99 -17.82
CA LEU A 258 -2.84 17.78 -17.06
C LEU A 258 -2.73 18.11 -15.57
N LEU A 259 -3.67 17.56 -14.79
CA LEU A 259 -3.70 17.65 -13.33
C LEU A 259 -3.72 16.23 -12.76
N PRO A 260 -2.96 15.96 -11.69
CA PRO A 260 -2.07 16.88 -10.99
C PRO A 260 -0.69 17.02 -11.64
N ASP A 261 -0.35 16.09 -12.52
CA ASP A 261 0.91 15.98 -13.22
C ASP A 261 0.69 15.28 -14.58
N SER A 262 1.73 15.19 -15.40
CA SER A 262 1.64 14.57 -16.72
C SER A 262 1.27 13.08 -16.68
N ASN A 263 1.50 12.40 -15.56
CA ASN A 263 1.21 10.97 -15.41
C ASN A 263 -0.28 10.69 -15.24
N ILE A 264 -1.14 11.72 -15.22
CA ILE A 264 -2.59 11.57 -15.27
C ILE A 264 -3.04 10.81 -16.53
N LEU A 265 -2.29 10.93 -17.62
CA LEU A 265 -2.53 10.21 -18.86
C LEU A 265 -2.40 8.71 -18.67
N TRP A 266 -1.36 8.27 -17.95
CA TRP A 266 -1.20 6.88 -17.55
C TRP A 266 -2.29 6.45 -16.57
N ALA A 267 -2.58 7.27 -15.55
CA ALA A 267 -3.64 6.96 -14.58
C ALA A 267 -5.02 6.78 -15.22
N ASN A 268 -5.35 7.58 -16.23
CA ASN A 268 -6.59 7.44 -17.00
C ASN A 268 -6.62 6.09 -17.74
N ASN A 269 -5.51 5.65 -18.34
CA ASN A 269 -5.43 4.32 -18.97
C ASN A 269 -5.54 3.19 -17.94
N VAL A 270 -4.90 3.31 -16.77
CA VAL A 270 -5.03 2.33 -15.69
C VAL A 270 -6.50 2.15 -15.31
N LEU A 271 -7.25 3.24 -15.10
CA LEU A 271 -8.66 3.18 -14.69
C LEU A 271 -9.60 2.56 -15.74
N LYS A 272 -9.19 2.50 -17.00
CA LYS A 272 -9.94 1.86 -18.09
C LYS A 272 -9.63 0.37 -18.22
N GLU A 273 -8.36 0.00 -18.05
CA GLU A 273 -7.88 -1.34 -18.40
C GLU A 273 -7.84 -2.29 -17.20
N ILE A 274 -7.69 -1.78 -15.98
CA ILE A 274 -7.39 -2.59 -14.80
C ILE A 274 -8.46 -3.64 -14.44
N GLU A 275 -9.73 -3.38 -14.75
CA GLU A 275 -10.83 -4.32 -14.51
C GLU A 275 -10.71 -5.61 -15.36
N GLY A 276 -10.08 -5.51 -16.54
CA GLY A 276 -9.81 -6.66 -17.39
C GLY A 276 -8.54 -7.42 -17.03
N LEU A 277 -7.75 -6.90 -16.08
CA LEU A 277 -6.42 -7.43 -15.72
C LEU A 277 -6.38 -8.04 -14.32
N ILE A 278 -7.20 -7.54 -13.40
CA ILE A 278 -7.16 -7.87 -11.98
C ILE A 278 -8.56 -8.21 -11.48
N ASP A 279 -8.70 -9.34 -10.78
CA ASP A 279 -9.92 -9.65 -10.04
C ASP A 279 -9.92 -8.92 -8.68
N PHE A 280 -10.73 -7.86 -8.58
CA PHE A 280 -10.84 -7.07 -7.36
C PHE A 280 -11.49 -7.85 -6.20
N ASN A 281 -12.14 -8.99 -6.43
CA ASN A 281 -12.62 -9.83 -5.33
C ASN A 281 -11.47 -10.43 -4.53
N GLU A 282 -10.33 -10.68 -5.18
CA GLU A 282 -9.13 -11.23 -4.54
C GLU A 282 -8.25 -10.16 -3.90
N ILE A 283 -8.47 -8.87 -4.20
CA ILE A 283 -7.71 -7.77 -3.62
C ILE A 283 -8.30 -7.37 -2.27
N ASP A 284 -7.52 -7.46 -1.21
CA ASP A 284 -7.96 -7.08 0.13
C ASP A 284 -7.74 -5.58 0.40
N LEU A 285 -6.66 -5.00 -0.13
CA LEU A 285 -6.28 -3.61 0.12
C LEU A 285 -5.64 -2.95 -1.10
N ILE A 286 -5.87 -1.65 -1.28
CA ILE A 286 -5.20 -0.83 -2.28
C ILE A 286 -4.10 -0.01 -1.59
N TYR A 287 -2.92 0.04 -2.18
CA TYR A 287 -1.82 0.89 -1.76
C TYR A 287 -1.34 1.72 -2.96
N SER A 288 -1.25 3.04 -2.82
CA SER A 288 -0.65 3.92 -3.84
C SER A 288 0.43 4.81 -3.25
N THR A 289 1.46 5.12 -4.04
CA THR A 289 2.66 5.85 -3.58
C THR A 289 2.96 7.06 -4.46
N SER A 290 3.13 8.24 -3.86
CA SER A 290 3.22 9.52 -4.58
C SER A 290 4.58 9.85 -5.18
N GLY A 291 4.57 10.92 -5.98
CA GLY A 291 5.60 11.33 -6.90
C GLY A 291 5.68 10.30 -8.03
N PRO A 292 4.67 10.17 -8.91
CA PRO A 292 3.62 11.17 -9.21
C PRO A 292 2.36 11.11 -8.31
N TYR A 293 1.63 12.20 -8.21
CA TYR A 293 0.39 12.28 -7.41
C TYR A 293 -0.81 11.64 -8.15
N SER A 294 -0.70 11.46 -9.46
CA SER A 294 -1.67 10.70 -10.27
C SER A 294 -1.89 9.28 -9.75
N ASP A 295 -0.91 8.65 -9.11
CA ASP A 295 -1.03 7.33 -8.48
C ASP A 295 -2.13 7.31 -7.38
N HIS A 296 -2.29 8.43 -6.67
CA HIS A 296 -3.35 8.56 -5.67
C HIS A 296 -4.73 8.79 -6.27
N LEU A 297 -4.84 9.37 -7.46
CA LEU A 297 -6.13 9.44 -8.16
C LEU A 297 -6.61 8.04 -8.54
N ILE A 298 -5.71 7.17 -9.00
CA ILE A 298 -6.05 5.76 -9.24
C ILE A 298 -6.56 5.13 -7.95
N GLY A 299 -5.83 5.27 -6.84
CA GLY A 299 -6.25 4.75 -5.53
C GLY A 299 -7.62 5.26 -5.08
N TYR A 300 -7.88 6.56 -5.24
CA TYR A 300 -9.17 7.19 -4.92
C TYR A 300 -10.32 6.59 -5.73
N PHE A 301 -10.18 6.51 -7.05
CA PHE A 301 -11.25 6.01 -7.93
C PHE A 301 -11.47 4.50 -7.81
N LEU A 302 -10.41 3.71 -7.55
CA LEU A 302 -10.55 2.29 -7.32
C LEU A 302 -11.20 1.99 -5.97
N LYS A 303 -10.86 2.74 -4.92
CA LYS A 303 -11.58 2.65 -3.63
C LYS A 303 -13.06 2.98 -3.82
N ASP A 304 -13.39 4.05 -4.52
CA ASP A 304 -14.79 4.41 -4.73
C ASP A 304 -15.54 3.37 -5.57
N ARG A 305 -14.92 2.83 -6.62
CA ARG A 305 -15.53 1.84 -7.51
C ARG A 305 -15.72 0.48 -6.86
N TYR A 306 -14.68 -0.05 -6.20
CA TYR A 306 -14.63 -1.43 -5.69
C TYR A 306 -14.81 -1.55 -4.18
N LYS A 307 -14.99 -0.42 -3.49
CA LYS A 307 -15.19 -0.36 -2.02
C LYS A 307 -14.10 -1.10 -1.24
N LYS A 308 -12.85 -1.03 -1.71
CA LYS A 308 -11.69 -1.61 -1.02
C LYS A 308 -11.05 -0.59 -0.07
N PRO A 309 -10.48 -1.02 1.07
CA PRO A 309 -9.67 -0.14 1.89
C PRO A 309 -8.46 0.35 1.10
N TRP A 310 -8.02 1.58 1.39
CA TRP A 310 -6.95 2.24 0.66
C TRP A 310 -5.97 2.97 1.60
N VAL A 311 -4.68 2.72 1.40
CA VAL A 311 -3.57 3.43 2.04
C VAL A 311 -2.83 4.26 0.99
N ALA A 312 -2.65 5.56 1.27
CA ALA A 312 -1.94 6.50 0.40
C ALA A 312 -0.59 6.90 1.01
N ASP A 313 0.53 6.52 0.37
CA ASP A 313 1.90 6.89 0.77
C ASP A 313 2.35 8.19 0.09
N PHE A 314 2.24 9.30 0.81
CA PHE A 314 2.72 10.62 0.40
C PHE A 314 4.21 10.74 0.74
N ARG A 315 5.05 10.43 -0.25
CA ARG A 315 6.51 10.49 -0.10
C ARG A 315 7.04 11.91 -0.04
N ASP A 316 6.43 12.81 -0.79
CA ASP A 316 6.62 14.25 -0.64
C ASP A 316 5.22 14.86 -0.49
N GLU A 317 5.12 15.93 0.30
CA GLU A 317 3.88 16.72 0.40
C GLU A 317 3.51 17.28 -0.98
N TRP A 318 2.22 17.34 -1.32
CA TRP A 318 1.80 17.83 -2.64
C TRP A 318 1.71 19.35 -2.70
N THR A 319 0.74 19.99 -2.04
CA THR A 319 0.60 21.47 -2.13
C THR A 319 1.54 22.23 -1.19
N ASN A 320 2.18 21.54 -0.26
CA ASN A 320 3.20 22.09 0.64
C ASN A 320 4.62 21.57 0.33
N ASN A 321 4.84 21.09 -0.91
CA ASN A 321 6.11 20.51 -1.33
C ASN A 321 7.29 21.51 -1.22
N PRO A 322 8.41 21.15 -0.55
CA PRO A 322 9.56 22.02 -0.43
C PRO A 322 10.32 22.25 -1.76
N TYR A 323 10.08 21.42 -2.77
CA TYR A 323 10.69 21.50 -4.10
C TYR A 323 9.86 22.27 -5.12
N ALA A 324 8.65 22.72 -4.76
CA ALA A 324 7.78 23.47 -5.64
C ALA A 324 7.47 24.87 -5.07
N GLU A 325 7.34 25.85 -5.97
CA GLU A 325 6.86 27.18 -5.64
C GLU A 325 5.41 27.32 -6.06
N TYR A 326 4.50 27.17 -5.10
CA TYR A 326 3.08 27.36 -5.34
C TYR A 326 2.65 28.80 -5.08
N ASN A 327 1.99 29.41 -6.08
CA ASN A 327 1.15 30.57 -5.81
C ASN A 327 -0.09 30.11 -5.06
N LYS A 328 -0.10 30.22 -3.72
CA LYS A 328 -1.21 29.78 -2.87
C LYS A 328 -2.56 30.44 -3.16
N LYS A 329 -2.58 31.54 -3.92
CA LYS A 329 -3.81 32.22 -4.38
C LYS A 329 -4.19 31.88 -5.82
N GLY A 330 -3.32 31.15 -6.53
CA GLY A 330 -3.53 30.78 -7.92
C GLY A 330 -4.51 29.62 -8.07
N LEU A 331 -5.23 29.63 -9.19
CA LEU A 331 -6.22 28.60 -9.53
C LEU A 331 -5.64 27.18 -9.48
N LEU A 332 -4.45 26.96 -10.05
CA LEU A 332 -3.81 25.64 -10.07
C LEU A 332 -3.54 25.09 -8.66
N TYR A 333 -3.08 25.94 -7.74
CA TYR A 333 -2.90 25.55 -6.34
C TYR A 333 -4.23 25.18 -5.69
N GLN A 334 -5.29 25.96 -5.92
CA GLN A 334 -6.61 25.68 -5.36
C GLN A 334 -7.17 24.34 -5.85
N LEU A 335 -6.95 24.00 -7.13
CA LEU A 335 -7.33 22.72 -7.71
C LEU A 335 -6.54 21.56 -7.08
N HIS A 336 -5.21 21.69 -7.01
CA HIS A 336 -4.35 20.68 -6.35
C HIS A 336 -4.72 20.50 -4.87
N TYR A 337 -4.97 21.60 -4.16
CA TYR A 337 -5.36 21.57 -2.75
C TYR A 337 -6.71 20.87 -2.57
N ALA A 338 -7.68 21.13 -3.45
CA ALA A 338 -8.96 20.45 -3.42
C ALA A 338 -8.81 18.94 -3.67
N MET A 339 -7.99 18.54 -4.65
CA MET A 339 -7.71 17.13 -4.92
C MET A 339 -6.97 16.45 -3.75
N GLU A 340 -5.90 17.06 -3.25
CA GLU A 340 -5.10 16.57 -2.13
C GLU A 340 -5.97 16.41 -0.87
N SER A 341 -6.73 17.45 -0.51
CA SER A 341 -7.68 17.40 0.62
C SER A 341 -8.69 16.28 0.45
N LYS A 342 -9.22 16.08 -0.77
CA LYS A 342 -10.18 15.00 -1.04
C LYS A 342 -9.56 13.62 -0.87
N ILE A 343 -8.36 13.42 -1.40
CA ILE A 343 -7.59 12.17 -1.29
C ILE A 343 -7.30 11.84 0.18
N ILE A 344 -6.71 12.77 0.90
CA ILE A 344 -6.29 12.58 2.29
C ILE A 344 -7.50 12.28 3.17
N ASN A 345 -8.62 12.99 2.96
CA ASN A 345 -9.85 12.76 3.70
C ASN A 345 -10.58 11.47 3.28
N TYR A 346 -10.34 10.95 2.08
CA TYR A 346 -11.00 9.73 1.62
C TYR A 346 -10.19 8.45 1.83
N ALA A 347 -8.85 8.49 1.84
CA ALA A 347 -8.01 7.34 2.17
C ALA A 347 -8.35 6.76 3.55
N ASN A 348 -8.07 5.49 3.82
CA ASN A 348 -8.22 4.91 5.17
C ASN A 348 -7.04 5.30 6.06
N LYS A 349 -5.82 5.26 5.53
CA LYS A 349 -4.62 5.82 6.16
C LYS A 349 -3.81 6.60 5.14
N VAL A 350 -3.06 7.58 5.64
CA VAL A 350 -2.12 8.40 4.89
C VAL A 350 -0.74 8.21 5.52
N ILE A 351 0.22 7.74 4.74
CA ILE A 351 1.60 7.59 5.17
C ILE A 351 2.39 8.82 4.75
N THR A 352 3.19 9.35 5.67
CA THR A 352 4.17 10.40 5.42
C THR A 352 5.58 9.88 5.69
N VAL A 353 6.60 10.57 5.21
CA VAL A 353 8.01 10.13 5.34
C VAL A 353 8.84 10.93 6.34
N THR A 354 8.34 12.08 6.82
CA THR A 354 9.04 12.91 7.80
C THR A 354 8.07 13.40 8.90
N PRO A 355 8.56 13.59 10.14
CA PRO A 355 7.73 14.17 11.21
C PRO A 355 7.11 15.54 10.83
N PRO A 356 7.84 16.48 10.20
CA PRO A 356 7.22 17.74 9.78
C PRO A 356 6.11 17.56 8.74
N SER A 357 6.23 16.61 7.80
CA SER A 357 5.15 16.32 6.85
C SER A 357 3.93 15.71 7.56
N TYR A 358 4.15 14.85 8.56
CA TYR A 358 3.09 14.34 9.44
C TYR A 358 2.34 15.50 10.12
N ASP A 359 3.08 16.40 10.77
CA ASP A 359 2.48 17.56 11.47
C ASP A 359 1.81 18.53 10.49
N ASN A 360 2.40 18.80 9.33
CA ASN A 360 1.80 19.64 8.30
C ASN A 360 0.46 19.08 7.82
N TYR A 361 0.35 17.77 7.59
CA TYR A 361 -0.93 17.18 7.20
C TYR A 361 -1.98 17.29 8.29
N LYS A 362 -1.58 17.12 9.55
CA LYS A 362 -2.44 17.30 10.71
C LYS A 362 -2.93 18.75 10.84
N GLU A 363 -2.06 19.73 10.66
CA GLU A 363 -2.36 21.15 10.87
C GLU A 363 -3.04 21.81 9.67
N ILE A 364 -2.57 21.56 8.44
CA ILE A 364 -3.06 22.22 7.22
C ILE A 364 -4.38 21.61 6.77
N PHE A 365 -4.49 20.28 6.83
CA PHE A 365 -5.66 19.55 6.32
C PHE A 365 -6.58 19.02 7.43
N GLU A 366 -6.30 19.37 8.69
CA GLU A 366 -7.08 18.96 9.88
C GLU A 366 -7.29 17.44 9.96
N VAL A 367 -6.27 16.67 9.55
CA VAL A 367 -6.34 15.21 9.48
C VAL A 367 -6.24 14.63 10.88
N ALA A 368 -7.12 13.69 11.19
CA ALA A 368 -7.10 12.98 12.46
C ALA A 368 -5.80 12.16 12.64
N ASP A 369 -5.27 12.16 13.86
CA ASP A 369 -3.98 11.55 14.21
C ASP A 369 -3.93 10.05 13.91
N ASP A 370 -5.05 9.35 14.15
CA ASP A 370 -5.20 7.93 13.89
C ASP A 370 -5.16 7.57 12.41
N LYS A 371 -5.34 8.56 11.53
CA LYS A 371 -5.31 8.41 10.07
C LYS A 371 -3.91 8.56 9.48
N LEU A 372 -3.03 9.27 10.18
CA LEU A 372 -1.68 9.54 9.73
C LEU A 372 -0.72 8.50 10.30
N GLU A 373 0.19 8.02 9.47
CA GLU A 373 1.25 7.09 9.85
C GLU A 373 2.59 7.60 9.32
N LEU A 374 3.67 7.46 10.10
CA LEU A 374 5.00 7.89 9.68
C LEU A 374 5.86 6.68 9.29
N ILE A 375 6.27 6.56 8.03
CA ILE A 375 7.26 5.58 7.59
C ILE A 375 8.36 6.31 6.81
N THR A 376 9.51 6.52 7.44
CA THR A 376 10.64 7.21 6.82
C THR A 376 11.18 6.48 5.60
N ASN A 377 12.03 7.14 4.81
CA ASN A 377 12.95 6.41 3.94
C ASN A 377 13.92 5.55 4.77
N GLY A 378 14.68 4.70 4.09
CA GLY A 378 15.52 3.68 4.73
C GLY A 378 16.54 3.08 3.77
N TYR A 379 17.35 2.18 4.31
CA TYR A 379 18.37 1.41 3.59
C TYR A 379 17.98 -0.09 3.59
N ASP A 380 18.45 -0.87 2.63
CA ASP A 380 18.26 -2.33 2.64
C ASP A 380 19.58 -3.00 3.00
N GLU A 381 19.59 -3.82 4.06
CA GLU A 381 20.80 -4.50 4.54
C GLU A 381 21.43 -5.40 3.46
N TYR A 382 20.60 -5.97 2.57
CA TYR A 382 21.07 -6.82 1.47
C TYR A 382 21.95 -6.07 0.47
N ASP A 383 21.78 -4.75 0.33
CA ASP A 383 22.57 -3.93 -0.60
C ASP A 383 24.03 -3.81 -0.13
N PHE A 384 24.30 -4.04 1.15
CA PHE A 384 25.63 -3.93 1.75
C PHE A 384 26.38 -5.27 1.79
N LEU A 385 25.75 -6.40 1.46
CA LEU A 385 26.37 -7.74 1.53
C LEU A 385 27.58 -7.90 0.58
N LYS A 386 27.60 -7.14 -0.52
CA LYS A 386 28.69 -7.17 -1.51
C LYS A 386 29.83 -6.22 -1.18
N ILE A 387 29.66 -5.36 -0.17
CA ILE A 387 30.70 -4.45 0.27
C ILE A 387 31.68 -5.24 1.13
N ASN A 388 32.85 -5.57 0.57
CA ASN A 388 33.91 -6.27 1.30
C ASN A 388 34.22 -5.53 2.61
N ASP A 389 34.36 -6.29 3.69
CA ASP A 389 34.57 -5.87 5.09
C ASP A 389 35.95 -5.20 5.34
N ASN A 390 36.50 -4.45 4.38
CA ASN A 390 37.63 -3.54 4.60
C ASN A 390 37.18 -2.31 5.43
N LYS A 391 36.40 -2.52 6.48
CA LYS A 391 35.76 -1.51 7.33
C LYS A 391 36.76 -0.50 7.94
N TYR A 392 38.06 -0.82 7.95
CA TYR A 392 39.07 -0.02 8.67
C TYR A 392 40.41 0.18 7.93
N CYS A 393 40.49 -0.09 6.63
CA CYS A 393 41.72 0.20 5.89
C CYS A 393 41.76 1.70 5.55
N LYS A 394 42.76 2.41 6.09
CA LYS A 394 43.02 3.80 5.73
C LYS A 394 43.33 3.88 4.23
N ASN A 395 42.60 4.73 3.50
CA ASN A 395 42.90 5.00 2.09
C ASN A 395 44.25 5.70 1.93
N ASP A 396 44.88 5.57 0.76
CA ASP A 396 46.11 6.31 0.43
C ASP A 396 45.88 7.82 0.37
N LYS A 397 44.67 8.24 -0.02
CA LYS A 397 44.20 9.63 -0.05
C LYS A 397 42.93 9.77 0.76
N PHE A 398 42.78 10.90 1.46
CA PHE A 398 41.55 11.28 2.14
C PHE A 398 40.44 11.42 1.09
N THR A 399 39.49 10.49 1.10
CA THR A 399 38.48 10.36 0.05
C THR A 399 37.13 10.89 0.54
N ILE A 400 36.62 11.91 -0.14
CA ILE A 400 35.29 12.49 0.12
C ILE A 400 34.34 12.07 -1.00
N VAL A 401 33.16 11.54 -0.65
CA VAL A 401 32.19 11.05 -1.65
C VAL A 401 30.82 11.70 -1.46
N HIS A 402 30.20 12.13 -2.57
CA HIS A 402 28.76 12.41 -2.64
C HIS A 402 28.08 11.41 -3.57
N ASN A 403 27.23 10.53 -3.03
CA ASN A 403 26.43 9.59 -3.82
C ASN A 403 25.05 10.19 -4.19
N GLY A 404 24.96 10.84 -5.34
CA GLY A 404 23.66 11.20 -5.88
C GLY A 404 23.67 12.48 -6.68
N LEU A 405 22.46 12.81 -7.14
CA LEU A 405 22.21 13.92 -8.04
C LEU A 405 22.34 15.27 -7.33
N PHE A 406 23.17 16.15 -7.89
CA PHE A 406 23.00 17.60 -7.72
C PHE A 406 21.94 18.10 -8.69
N TYR A 407 20.90 18.76 -8.16
CA TYR A 407 19.80 19.34 -8.90
C TYR A 407 19.20 20.52 -8.13
N SER A 408 18.57 21.45 -8.85
CA SER A 408 17.98 22.65 -8.27
C SER A 408 18.98 23.40 -7.36
N ILE A 409 18.65 23.63 -6.09
CA ILE A 409 19.46 24.33 -5.09
C ILE A 409 20.58 23.48 -4.46
N ARG A 410 20.62 22.17 -4.74
CA ARG A 410 21.63 21.25 -4.19
C ARG A 410 22.88 21.35 -5.03
N THR A 411 23.83 22.18 -4.60
CA THR A 411 25.05 22.45 -5.37
C THR A 411 26.32 22.23 -4.53
N PRO A 412 27.46 21.87 -5.15
CA PRO A 412 28.72 21.67 -4.45
C PRO A 412 29.51 22.96 -4.20
N VAL A 413 28.94 24.14 -4.47
CA VAL A 413 29.68 25.43 -4.54
C VAL A 413 30.45 25.73 -3.26
N THR A 414 29.77 25.88 -2.13
CA THR A 414 30.40 26.28 -0.86
C THR A 414 31.35 25.23 -0.32
N PHE A 415 31.09 23.95 -0.62
CA PHE A 415 32.00 22.85 -0.33
C PHE A 415 33.30 22.97 -1.12
N LEU A 416 33.23 23.14 -2.44
CA LEU A 416 34.41 23.26 -3.30
C LEU A 416 35.22 24.53 -2.99
N GLU A 417 34.56 25.64 -2.70
CA GLU A 417 35.21 26.87 -2.21
C GLU A 417 35.98 26.63 -0.90
N SER A 418 35.40 25.88 0.03
CA SER A 418 36.07 25.51 1.28
C SER A 418 37.31 24.64 1.05
N ILE A 419 37.23 23.69 0.12
CA ILE A 419 38.39 22.87 -0.30
C ILE A 419 39.50 23.75 -0.91
N TYR A 420 39.13 24.65 -1.83
CA TYR A 420 40.06 25.59 -2.43
C TYR A 420 40.75 26.46 -1.37
N ASN A 421 40.01 26.99 -0.40
CA ASN A 421 40.55 27.81 0.68
C ASN A 421 41.54 27.03 1.55
N LEU A 422 41.21 25.79 1.94
CA LEU A 422 42.10 24.95 2.75
C LEU A 422 43.41 24.61 2.02
N ILE A 423 43.35 24.33 0.72
CA ILE A 423 44.52 24.09 -0.11
C ILE A 423 45.36 25.37 -0.27
N SER A 424 44.72 26.49 -0.59
CA SER A 424 45.40 27.78 -0.78
C SER A 424 46.10 28.29 0.48
N LYS A 425 45.54 27.99 1.67
CA LYS A 425 46.14 28.27 2.99
C LYS A 425 47.25 27.28 3.37
N GLY A 426 47.51 26.25 2.56
CA GLY A 426 48.49 25.19 2.86
C GLY A 426 48.09 24.27 4.01
N LEU A 427 46.79 24.19 4.33
CA LEU A 427 46.27 23.38 5.43
C LEU A 427 45.95 21.94 5.01
N ILE A 428 45.73 21.71 3.70
CA ILE A 428 45.55 20.40 3.07
C ILE A 428 46.51 20.31 1.88
N ASP A 429 47.19 19.16 1.75
CA ASP A 429 48.02 18.86 0.58
C ASP A 429 47.12 18.32 -0.55
N PRO A 430 47.03 18.98 -1.72
CA PRO A 430 46.18 18.55 -2.83
C PRO A 430 46.50 17.13 -3.33
N ASN A 431 47.71 16.61 -3.12
CA ASN A 431 48.07 15.26 -3.54
C ASN A 431 47.50 14.16 -2.65
N THR A 432 47.04 14.52 -1.45
CA THR A 432 46.58 13.58 -0.42
C THR A 432 45.06 13.53 -0.28
N ILE A 433 44.31 14.25 -1.12
CA ILE A 433 42.86 14.32 -1.09
C ILE A 433 42.28 13.87 -2.44
N ARG A 434 41.10 13.23 -2.41
CA ARG A 434 40.28 12.90 -3.58
C ARG A 434 38.82 13.19 -3.26
N ILE A 435 38.09 13.73 -4.23
CA ILE A 435 36.67 14.02 -4.16
C ILE A 435 35.98 13.32 -5.32
N SER A 436 34.92 12.56 -5.02
CA SER A 436 34.15 11.83 -6.04
C SER A 436 32.68 12.21 -5.99
N PHE A 437 32.17 12.64 -7.14
CA PHE A 437 30.75 12.91 -7.37
C PHE A 437 30.20 11.91 -8.39
N THR A 438 29.09 11.26 -8.08
CA THR A 438 28.49 10.28 -8.99
C THR A 438 27.71 10.98 -10.11
N TRP A 439 26.51 11.47 -9.83
CA TRP A 439 25.65 12.14 -10.82
C TRP A 439 25.51 13.64 -10.53
N THR A 440 25.53 14.47 -11.57
CA THR A 440 24.99 15.84 -11.48
C THR A 440 24.14 16.21 -12.70
N GLU A 441 23.07 17.00 -12.51
CA GLU A 441 22.50 17.77 -13.62
C GLU A 441 23.55 18.81 -14.04
N SER A 442 23.69 19.09 -15.34
CA SER A 442 24.67 20.07 -15.84
C SER A 442 26.14 19.73 -15.50
N MET A 443 26.59 18.52 -15.81
CA MET A 443 27.98 18.08 -15.54
C MET A 443 29.04 19.06 -16.07
N ASP A 444 28.83 19.64 -17.25
CA ASP A 444 29.79 20.58 -17.85
C ASP A 444 29.96 21.84 -17.02
N LYS A 445 28.87 22.39 -16.46
CA LYS A 445 28.90 23.56 -15.56
C LYS A 445 29.80 23.29 -14.35
N TRP A 446 29.70 22.11 -13.74
CA TRP A 446 30.47 21.79 -12.54
C TRP A 446 31.92 21.44 -12.84
N LYS A 447 32.20 20.84 -14.00
CA LYS A 447 33.58 20.65 -14.49
C LYS A 447 34.27 21.99 -14.73
N GLU A 448 33.57 22.96 -15.31
CA GLU A 448 34.07 24.33 -15.49
C GLU A 448 34.34 25.00 -14.15
N PHE A 449 33.40 24.96 -13.21
CA PHE A 449 33.58 25.52 -11.88
C PHE A 449 34.79 24.92 -11.12
N VAL A 450 34.97 23.61 -11.21
CA VAL A 450 36.14 22.90 -10.63
C VAL A 450 37.45 23.34 -11.29
N ARG A 451 37.46 23.57 -12.60
CA ARG A 451 38.64 24.05 -13.34
C ARG A 451 39.01 25.47 -12.92
N ASP A 452 38.02 26.34 -12.75
CA ASP A 452 38.23 27.74 -12.35
C ASP A 452 38.79 27.85 -10.92
N LEU A 453 38.45 26.88 -10.04
CA LEU A 453 39.05 26.75 -8.70
C LEU A 453 40.39 25.99 -8.69
N HIS A 454 40.91 25.57 -9.86
CA HIS A 454 42.12 24.75 -9.97
C HIS A 454 42.07 23.42 -9.21
N LEU A 455 40.90 22.79 -9.14
CA LEU A 455 40.65 21.52 -8.43
C LEU A 455 40.48 20.31 -9.38
N SER A 456 40.82 20.43 -10.67
CA SER A 456 40.55 19.37 -11.65
C SER A 456 41.25 18.03 -11.37
N GLU A 457 42.43 18.05 -10.73
CA GLU A 457 43.21 16.84 -10.43
C GLU A 457 42.71 16.07 -9.20
N LEU A 458 41.82 16.67 -8.41
CA LEU A 458 41.30 16.06 -7.17
C LEU A 458 39.79 15.78 -7.20
N VAL A 459 39.03 16.32 -8.16
CA VAL A 459 37.58 16.11 -8.28
C VAL A 459 37.27 15.22 -9.48
N GLU A 460 36.66 14.06 -9.20
CA GLU A 460 36.24 13.09 -10.20
C GLU A 460 34.71 13.07 -10.33
N PHE A 461 34.19 13.24 -11.54
CA PHE A 461 32.77 13.06 -11.87
C PHE A 461 32.58 11.69 -12.56
N GLN A 462 31.96 10.73 -11.87
CA GLN A 462 31.80 9.35 -12.37
C GLN A 462 30.70 9.20 -13.42
N GLY A 463 29.73 10.13 -13.45
CA GLY A 463 28.51 9.98 -14.24
C GLY A 463 27.51 9.03 -13.59
N TYR A 464 26.54 8.54 -14.37
CA TYR A 464 25.62 7.55 -13.84
C TYR A 464 26.32 6.20 -13.65
N ILE A 465 26.18 5.66 -12.46
CA ILE A 465 26.60 4.31 -12.08
C ILE A 465 25.41 3.60 -11.44
N SER A 466 25.43 2.26 -11.44
CA SER A 466 24.38 1.48 -10.78
C SER A 466 24.33 1.76 -9.28
N HIS A 467 23.19 1.47 -8.66
CA HIS A 467 23.01 1.67 -7.22
C HIS A 467 24.06 0.89 -6.40
N GLU A 468 24.32 -0.37 -6.77
CA GLU A 468 25.36 -1.21 -6.17
C GLU A 468 26.76 -0.57 -6.25
N GLU A 469 27.17 -0.13 -7.45
CA GLU A 469 28.47 0.54 -7.64
C GLU A 469 28.57 1.83 -6.82
N SER A 470 27.45 2.56 -6.67
CA SER A 470 27.40 3.78 -5.88
C SER A 470 27.62 3.54 -4.39
N LEU A 471 27.08 2.45 -3.84
CA LEU A 471 27.30 2.04 -2.46
C LEU A 471 28.73 1.54 -2.24
N VAL A 472 29.29 0.78 -3.19
CA VAL A 472 30.70 0.39 -3.16
C VAL A 472 31.61 1.61 -3.17
N LEU A 473 31.33 2.62 -3.98
CA LEU A 473 32.09 3.88 -3.98
C LEU A 473 31.98 4.62 -2.64
N ALA A 474 30.76 4.78 -2.11
CA ALA A 474 30.52 5.45 -0.85
C ALA A 474 31.18 4.73 0.35
N SER A 475 31.24 3.40 0.32
CA SER A 475 31.91 2.60 1.36
C SER A 475 33.42 2.88 1.48
N LYS A 476 34.04 3.36 0.41
CA LYS A 476 35.46 3.74 0.35
C LYS A 476 35.70 5.16 0.85
N ALA A 477 34.68 5.92 1.20
CA ALA A 477 34.87 7.28 1.71
C ALA A 477 35.50 7.29 3.11
N ASP A 478 36.37 8.27 3.35
CA ASP A 478 36.77 8.69 4.69
C ASP A 478 35.81 9.75 5.26
N LEU A 479 35.11 10.47 4.38
CA LEU A 479 34.05 11.43 4.72
C LEU A 479 32.95 11.40 3.66
N LEU A 480 31.70 11.21 4.07
CA LEU A 480 30.54 11.30 3.21
C LEU A 480 30.00 12.72 3.19
N LEU A 481 29.76 13.27 1.99
CA LEU A 481 29.15 14.59 1.82
C LEU A 481 27.67 14.42 1.52
N LEU A 482 26.82 15.00 2.36
CA LEU A 482 25.39 15.12 2.15
C LEU A 482 25.04 16.58 1.84
N VAL A 483 24.31 16.82 0.74
CA VAL A 483 23.87 18.17 0.36
C VAL A 483 22.36 18.18 0.23
N ILE A 484 21.69 18.87 1.15
CA ILE A 484 20.23 19.10 1.12
C ILE A 484 19.94 20.47 0.49
N GLY A 485 20.81 21.47 0.72
CA GLY A 485 20.69 22.83 0.19
C GLY A 485 20.21 23.83 1.24
N PRO A 486 20.24 25.14 0.93
CA PRO A 486 19.84 26.19 1.87
C PRO A 486 18.32 26.39 1.96
N GLY A 487 17.87 27.10 2.98
CA GLY A 487 16.51 27.67 3.07
C GLY A 487 15.52 26.87 3.92
N GLU A 488 14.59 27.58 4.53
CA GLU A 488 13.67 27.06 5.57
C GLU A 488 12.88 25.83 5.13
N LYS A 489 12.39 25.83 3.89
CA LYS A 489 11.62 24.70 3.32
C LYS A 489 12.41 23.38 3.34
N ASN A 490 13.73 23.42 3.36
CA ASN A 490 14.57 22.22 3.35
C ASN A 490 14.82 21.64 4.75
N LYS A 491 14.37 22.30 5.83
CA LYS A 491 14.47 21.76 7.19
C LYS A 491 13.70 20.46 7.39
N SER A 492 12.64 20.25 6.61
CA SER A 492 11.74 19.09 6.69
C SER A 492 12.13 17.92 5.78
N VAL A 493 13.29 17.97 5.12
CA VAL A 493 13.67 17.01 4.07
C VAL A 493 14.54 15.87 4.60
N TYR A 494 14.08 14.64 4.39
CA TYR A 494 14.94 13.45 4.41
C TYR A 494 15.26 12.99 2.98
N THR A 495 16.54 13.04 2.60
CA THR A 495 16.99 12.41 1.36
C THR A 495 17.14 10.90 1.54
N GLY A 496 16.86 10.09 0.52
CA GLY A 496 17.05 8.63 0.58
C GLY A 496 18.47 8.20 0.98
N LYS A 497 19.50 8.88 0.44
CA LYS A 497 20.91 8.57 0.71
C LYS A 497 21.35 8.78 2.17
N LEU A 498 20.61 9.59 2.94
CA LEU A 498 20.92 9.83 4.36
C LEU A 498 20.95 8.50 5.11
N PHE A 499 19.95 7.64 4.89
CA PHE A 499 19.84 6.35 5.58
C PHE A 499 20.97 5.38 5.21
N GLU A 500 21.37 5.37 3.94
CA GLU A 500 22.54 4.60 3.49
C GLU A 500 23.83 5.13 4.13
N TYR A 501 23.99 6.44 4.25
CA TYR A 501 25.14 7.05 4.92
C TYR A 501 25.21 6.70 6.41
N LEU A 502 24.07 6.73 7.11
CA LEU A 502 23.99 6.28 8.50
C LEU A 502 24.50 4.82 8.61
N ARG A 503 24.03 3.96 7.70
CA ARG A 503 24.39 2.54 7.65
C ARG A 503 25.85 2.28 7.27
N LEU A 504 26.45 3.09 6.38
CA LEU A 504 27.83 2.90 5.91
C LEU A 504 28.90 3.07 7.00
N CYS A 505 28.54 3.58 8.17
CA CYS A 505 29.47 3.76 9.29
C CYS A 505 30.68 4.64 8.95
N LYS A 506 30.44 5.68 8.17
CA LYS A 506 31.42 6.73 7.86
C LYS A 506 30.96 8.08 8.44
N PRO A 507 31.89 8.97 8.80
CA PRO A 507 31.55 10.34 9.16
C PRO A 507 30.80 11.05 8.04
N ILE A 508 29.79 11.84 8.41
CA ILE A 508 28.97 12.63 7.49
C ILE A 508 29.26 14.12 7.71
N LEU A 509 29.53 14.83 6.61
CA LEU A 509 29.38 16.28 6.53
C LEU A 509 28.06 16.57 5.82
N SER A 510 27.09 17.10 6.56
CA SER A 510 25.80 17.52 5.99
C SER A 510 25.79 19.03 5.77
N LEU A 511 25.38 19.44 4.57
CA LEU A 511 25.12 20.83 4.20
C LEU A 511 23.61 21.02 4.10
N SER A 512 23.01 21.44 5.20
CA SER A 512 21.57 21.65 5.34
C SER A 512 21.27 22.75 6.35
N PRO A 513 20.05 23.31 6.36
CA PRO A 513 19.70 24.35 7.30
C PRO A 513 19.84 23.86 8.74
N GLN A 514 20.17 24.76 9.65
CA GLN A 514 20.18 24.50 11.08
C GLN A 514 18.80 24.08 11.57
N GLU A 515 18.76 23.26 12.62
CA GLU A 515 17.50 22.76 13.21
C GLU A 515 16.66 21.94 12.21
N SER A 516 17.30 21.38 11.19
CA SER A 516 16.64 20.46 10.26
C SER A 516 16.50 19.07 10.87
N ILE A 517 15.53 18.30 10.39
CA ILE A 517 15.35 16.89 10.81
C ILE A 517 16.57 16.03 10.43
N ALA A 518 17.31 16.42 9.39
CA ALA A 518 18.54 15.74 9.00
C ALA A 518 19.65 16.00 10.02
N GLU A 519 19.78 17.23 10.52
CA GLU A 519 20.69 17.55 11.62
C GLU A 519 20.34 16.78 12.89
N GLU A 520 19.06 16.77 13.26
CA GLU A 520 18.58 16.02 14.42
C GLU A 520 18.98 14.54 14.32
N LEU A 521 18.73 13.91 13.16
CA LEU A 521 19.03 12.51 12.95
C LEU A 521 20.55 12.22 12.96
N ILE A 522 21.36 13.08 12.33
CA ILE A 522 22.83 12.95 12.33
C ILE A 522 23.40 13.08 13.75
N ASN A 523 22.87 14.02 14.54
CA ASN A 523 23.27 14.23 15.93
C ASN A 523 22.85 13.05 16.82
N LYS A 524 21.59 12.60 16.71
CA LYS A 524 21.05 11.47 17.47
C LYS A 524 21.85 10.18 17.24
N THR A 525 22.27 9.95 16.00
CA THR A 525 23.03 8.75 15.61
C THR A 525 24.55 8.90 15.74
N ASN A 526 25.02 10.07 16.18
CA ASN A 526 26.43 10.45 16.29
C ASN A 526 27.24 10.17 15.00
N ARG A 527 26.68 10.55 13.84
CA ARG A 527 27.27 10.21 12.52
C ARG A 527 28.10 11.28 11.89
N GLY A 528 28.13 12.47 12.45
CA GLY A 528 28.95 13.54 11.93
C GLY A 528 28.40 14.90 12.31
N LYS A 529 28.45 15.85 11.38
CA LYS A 529 28.10 17.24 11.66
C LYS A 529 27.25 17.85 10.55
N ASN A 530 26.18 18.52 10.94
CA ASN A 530 25.45 19.43 10.06
C ASN A 530 26.07 20.82 10.10
N ILE A 531 26.16 21.46 8.95
CA ILE A 531 26.69 22.82 8.78
C ILE A 531 25.79 23.55 7.79
N GLU A 532 25.44 24.80 8.14
CA GLU A 532 24.70 25.69 7.25
C GLU A 532 25.38 25.81 5.89
N PHE A 533 24.56 25.81 4.83
CA PHE A 533 25.07 25.73 3.46
C PHE A 533 26.07 26.87 3.13
N ASN A 534 25.82 28.07 3.65
CA ASN A 534 26.65 29.26 3.42
C ASN A 534 27.77 29.44 4.46
N ASN A 535 27.90 28.56 5.46
CA ASN A 535 28.91 28.67 6.50
C ASN A 535 30.24 28.04 6.06
N ILE A 536 30.94 28.72 5.14
CA ILE A 536 32.23 28.28 4.59
C ILE A 536 33.24 28.00 5.70
N GLN A 537 33.36 28.86 6.72
CA GLN A 537 34.32 28.65 7.81
C GLN A 537 34.02 27.36 8.60
N GLY A 538 32.75 27.08 8.89
CA GLY A 538 32.35 25.83 9.54
C GLY A 538 32.69 24.60 8.70
N ILE A 539 32.45 24.67 7.38
CA ILE A 539 32.79 23.60 6.43
C ILE A 539 34.31 23.36 6.45
N GLU A 540 35.11 24.43 6.33
CA GLU A 540 36.57 24.39 6.41
C GLU A 540 37.05 23.72 7.70
N ASP A 541 36.53 24.16 8.85
CA ASP A 541 36.95 23.67 10.16
C ASP A 541 36.67 22.17 10.32
N TYR A 542 35.50 21.71 9.89
CA TYR A 542 35.12 20.30 10.02
C TYR A 542 35.91 19.40 9.06
N ILE A 543 36.07 19.80 7.79
CA ILE A 543 36.90 19.08 6.81
C ILE A 543 38.34 18.98 7.34
N LEU A 544 38.92 20.09 7.78
CA LEU A 544 40.29 20.12 8.29
C LEU A 544 40.46 19.24 9.53
N SER A 545 39.48 19.25 10.45
CA SER A 545 39.51 18.41 11.65
C SER A 545 39.49 16.92 11.29
N THR A 546 38.64 16.52 10.35
CA THR A 546 38.48 15.12 9.90
C THR A 546 39.71 14.66 9.12
N TYR A 547 40.22 15.51 8.22
CA TYR A 547 41.44 15.28 7.46
C TYR A 547 42.65 15.07 8.39
N LYS A 548 42.82 15.91 9.43
CA LYS A 548 43.90 15.75 10.43
C LYS A 548 43.75 14.46 11.25
N GLN A 549 42.53 14.04 11.57
CA GLN A 549 42.29 12.76 12.24
C GLN A 549 42.67 11.57 11.34
N TRP A 550 42.27 11.62 10.07
CA TRP A 550 42.65 10.64 9.04
C TRP A 550 44.18 10.54 8.88
N GLN A 551 44.89 11.68 8.83
CA GLN A 551 46.35 11.70 8.74
C GLN A 551 47.00 10.94 9.91
N LYS A 552 46.48 11.12 11.13
CA LYS A 552 46.95 10.45 12.35
C LYS A 552 46.53 8.99 12.48
N GLY A 553 45.66 8.48 11.61
CA GLY A 553 45.07 7.14 11.75
C GLY A 553 44.02 7.04 12.87
N ASN A 554 43.57 8.16 13.42
CA ASN A 554 42.60 8.22 14.52
C ASN A 554 41.17 8.41 13.99
N GLN A 555 40.78 7.62 12.99
CA GLN A 555 39.43 7.71 12.44
C GLN A 555 38.40 7.22 13.48
N VAL A 556 37.27 7.90 13.57
CA VAL A 556 36.18 7.52 14.47
C VAL A 556 35.64 6.16 14.03
N LYS A 557 35.66 5.18 14.94
CA LYS A 557 34.95 3.92 14.74
C LYS A 557 33.47 4.14 15.00
N LEU A 558 32.67 3.88 13.98
CA LEU A 558 31.22 3.97 14.05
C LEU A 558 30.65 2.57 13.84
N ASP A 559 29.76 2.14 14.71
CA ASP A 559 29.12 0.81 14.67
C ASP A 559 27.63 0.97 14.45
N ILE A 560 26.96 0.03 13.79
CA ILE A 560 25.52 0.09 13.54
C ILE A 560 24.79 -0.03 14.89
N THR A 561 23.94 0.96 15.21
CA THR A 561 23.14 0.99 16.45
C THR A 561 21.68 0.65 16.17
N ASP A 562 20.92 0.31 17.21
CA ASP A 562 19.46 0.08 17.12
C ASP A 562 18.73 1.29 16.52
N ASP A 563 19.19 2.51 16.86
CA ASP A 563 18.69 3.77 16.29
C ASP A 563 18.85 3.87 14.77
N ILE A 564 19.71 3.06 14.16
CA ILE A 564 19.89 2.97 12.70
C ILE A 564 19.17 1.75 12.15
N GLN A 565 19.22 0.61 12.85
CA GLN A 565 18.56 -0.64 12.41
C GLN A 565 17.06 -0.47 12.16
N GLN A 566 16.39 0.43 12.90
CA GLN A 566 14.97 0.75 12.66
C GLN A 566 14.67 1.29 11.25
N PHE A 567 15.69 1.78 10.52
CA PHE A 567 15.56 2.28 9.14
C PHE A 567 15.84 1.21 8.08
N ASP A 568 16.06 -0.05 8.48
CA ASP A 568 16.09 -1.17 7.55
C ASP A 568 14.74 -1.29 6.83
N ARG A 569 14.78 -1.39 5.50
CA ARG A 569 13.60 -1.58 4.66
C ARG A 569 12.77 -2.79 5.06
N MET A 570 13.36 -3.86 5.59
CA MET A 570 12.58 -4.98 6.11
C MET A 570 11.73 -4.57 7.33
N GLN A 571 12.30 -3.80 8.27
CA GLN A 571 11.57 -3.27 9.43
C GLN A 571 10.50 -2.24 9.02
N LEU A 572 10.81 -1.36 8.07
CA LEU A 572 9.86 -0.40 7.53
C LEU A 572 8.70 -1.11 6.79
N THR A 573 8.97 -2.23 6.11
CA THR A 573 7.93 -3.05 5.47
C THR A 573 7.07 -3.75 6.50
N LYS A 574 7.64 -4.25 7.60
CA LYS A 574 6.88 -4.77 8.74
C LYS A 574 5.94 -3.72 9.32
N LYS A 575 6.39 -2.47 9.44
CA LYS A 575 5.52 -1.36 9.85
C LYS A 575 4.38 -1.12 8.86
N LEU A 576 4.67 -1.16 7.56
CA LEU A 576 3.67 -1.05 6.50
C LEU A 576 2.62 -2.17 6.58
N SER A 577 3.04 -3.42 6.77
CA SER A 577 2.11 -4.56 6.87
C SER A 577 1.21 -4.45 8.10
N ILE A 578 1.73 -4.00 9.25
CA ILE A 578 0.93 -3.73 10.45
C ILE A 578 -0.13 -2.65 10.17
N ILE A 579 0.22 -1.61 9.40
CA ILE A 579 -0.75 -0.58 8.98
C ILE A 579 -1.82 -1.20 8.08
N PHE A 580 -1.44 -2.06 7.14
CA PHE A 580 -2.41 -2.76 6.28
C PHE A 580 -3.35 -3.66 7.09
N ASP A 581 -2.82 -4.43 8.03
CA ASP A 581 -3.61 -5.28 8.92
C ASP A 581 -4.59 -4.47 9.78
N LYS A 582 -4.11 -3.36 10.34
CA LYS A 582 -4.94 -2.40 11.08
C LYS A 582 -6.06 -1.86 10.20
N VAL A 583 -5.75 -1.44 8.98
CA VAL A 583 -6.74 -0.92 8.03
C VAL A 583 -7.78 -1.97 7.66
N ILE A 584 -7.38 -3.20 7.36
CA ILE A 584 -8.36 -4.27 7.11
C ILE A 584 -9.22 -4.51 8.33
N SER A 585 -8.62 -4.63 9.52
CA SER A 585 -9.40 -4.88 10.74
C SER A 585 -10.39 -3.75 11.05
N GLU A 586 -9.98 -2.48 10.85
CA GLU A 586 -10.84 -1.31 10.99
C GLU A 586 -11.88 -1.21 9.87
N PHE A 587 -11.54 -1.63 8.65
CA PHE A 587 -12.44 -1.61 7.50
C PHE A 587 -13.52 -2.69 7.65
N ASP A 588 -13.12 -3.91 7.99
CA ASP A 588 -14.03 -5.01 8.30
C ASP A 588 -14.87 -4.68 9.53
N PHE A 589 -14.28 -4.06 10.57
CA PHE A 589 -15.02 -3.58 11.73
C PHE A 589 -15.95 -2.42 11.38
N ASN A 590 -15.58 -1.51 10.48
CA ASN A 590 -16.44 -0.44 9.99
C ASN A 590 -17.50 -0.95 9.02
N GLU A 591 -17.29 -2.01 8.26
CA GLU A 591 -18.38 -2.74 7.59
C GLU A 591 -19.25 -3.45 8.62
N PHE A 592 -18.67 -4.06 9.67
CA PHE A 592 -19.40 -4.67 10.79
C PHE A 592 -20.12 -3.66 11.71
N SER A 593 -19.67 -2.41 11.78
CA SER A 593 -20.22 -1.35 12.64
C SER A 593 -20.98 -0.28 11.87
N SER A 594 -20.79 -0.16 10.55
CA SER A 594 -21.83 0.34 9.64
C SER A 594 -22.95 -0.68 9.45
N ASN A 595 -22.70 -1.95 9.81
CA ASN A 595 -23.72 -2.92 10.19
C ASN A 595 -24.25 -2.74 11.64
N ILE A 596 -23.87 -1.68 12.38
CA ILE A 596 -24.83 -1.06 13.30
C ILE A 596 -25.79 -0.31 12.39
N ILE A 597 -26.72 -1.08 11.88
CA ILE A 597 -27.86 -0.62 11.13
C ILE A 597 -28.51 0.48 11.98
N ASP A 598 -28.54 1.70 11.46
CA ASP A 598 -29.31 2.78 12.07
C ASP A 598 -30.78 2.43 11.93
N THR A 599 -31.30 1.74 12.94
CA THR A 599 -32.69 1.30 13.08
C THR A 599 -33.55 2.36 13.76
N SER A 600 -33.11 3.62 13.85
CA SER A 600 -33.98 4.66 14.40
C SER A 600 -35.07 5.00 13.38
N GLU A 601 -36.29 5.24 13.86
CA GLU A 601 -37.30 5.89 13.03
C GLU A 601 -36.78 7.21 12.47
N LYS A 602 -37.25 7.58 11.27
CA LYS A 602 -36.89 8.82 10.60
C LYS A 602 -38.08 9.77 10.57
N ASP A 603 -37.80 11.07 10.64
CA ASP A 603 -38.83 12.11 10.61
C ASP A 603 -39.33 12.41 9.19
N SER A 604 -40.36 13.25 9.07
CA SER A 604 -40.94 13.60 7.76
C SER A 604 -39.96 14.36 6.88
N TYR A 605 -39.00 15.09 7.46
CA TYR A 605 -37.98 15.82 6.72
C TYR A 605 -37.07 14.86 5.94
N PHE A 606 -36.67 13.75 6.55
CA PHE A 606 -35.92 12.69 5.86
C PHE A 606 -36.68 12.17 4.63
N TYR A 607 -37.96 11.82 4.80
CA TYR A 607 -38.75 11.29 3.69
C TYR A 607 -39.05 12.34 2.61
N ASP A 608 -39.30 13.60 2.99
CA ASP A 608 -39.47 14.70 2.04
C ASP A 608 -38.24 14.80 1.12
N LYS A 609 -37.01 14.67 1.66
CA LYS A 609 -35.77 14.66 0.86
C LYS A 609 -35.66 13.47 -0.08
N VAL A 610 -36.06 12.29 0.39
CA VAL A 610 -36.09 11.06 -0.41
C VAL A 610 -37.05 11.20 -1.59
N TYR A 611 -38.23 11.80 -1.39
CA TYR A 611 -39.20 12.03 -2.46
C TYR A 611 -38.81 13.19 -3.39
N GLU A 612 -38.20 14.27 -2.87
CA GLU A 612 -37.69 15.40 -3.68
C GLU A 612 -36.67 14.94 -4.73
N THR A 613 -35.85 13.94 -4.39
CA THR A 613 -34.79 13.40 -5.27
C THR A 613 -35.28 12.28 -6.19
N GLY A 614 -36.55 11.87 -6.08
CA GLY A 614 -37.13 10.79 -6.87
C GLY A 614 -36.82 9.39 -6.36
N GLY A 615 -36.11 9.26 -5.23
CA GLY A 615 -35.69 7.98 -4.67
C GLY A 615 -34.63 7.27 -5.52
N TRP A 616 -34.45 5.97 -5.28
CA TRP A 616 -33.47 5.18 -6.02
C TRP A 616 -33.79 5.15 -7.52
N GLN A 617 -32.83 5.57 -8.35
CA GLN A 617 -32.97 5.71 -9.81
C GLN A 617 -34.22 6.49 -10.27
N GLU A 618 -34.61 7.52 -9.51
CA GLU A 618 -35.78 8.35 -9.80
C GLU A 618 -37.11 7.55 -9.90
N ALA A 619 -37.18 6.39 -9.23
CA ALA A 619 -38.33 5.48 -9.30
C ALA A 619 -39.67 6.15 -8.95
N TYR A 620 -39.67 7.13 -8.05
CA TYR A 620 -40.89 7.85 -7.64
C TYR A 620 -41.45 8.78 -8.72
N PHE A 621 -40.67 9.11 -9.76
CA PHE A 621 -41.13 9.90 -10.89
C PHE A 621 -41.61 9.06 -12.07
N LYS A 622 -41.27 7.76 -12.09
CA LYS A 622 -41.66 6.84 -13.18
C LYS A 622 -43.14 6.45 -13.11
N HIS A 623 -43.69 5.94 -14.22
CA HIS A 623 -45.03 5.35 -14.25
C HIS A 623 -45.05 4.04 -13.42
N TYR A 624 -46.20 3.66 -12.84
CA TYR A 624 -46.28 2.47 -11.99
C TYR A 624 -45.91 1.16 -12.73
N SER A 625 -45.98 1.15 -14.06
CA SER A 625 -45.60 -0.01 -14.89
C SER A 625 -44.10 -0.15 -15.13
N GLU A 626 -43.29 0.83 -14.70
CA GLU A 626 -41.84 0.90 -14.99
C GLU A 626 -40.98 0.67 -13.74
N ILE A 627 -41.59 0.31 -12.61
CA ILE A 627 -40.91 0.14 -11.33
C ILE A 627 -40.93 -1.32 -10.87
N HIS A 628 -39.96 -1.68 -10.04
CA HIS A 628 -39.76 -3.05 -9.54
C HIS A 628 -40.88 -3.57 -8.62
N TYR A 629 -41.76 -2.70 -8.12
CA TYR A 629 -42.90 -3.09 -7.29
C TYR A 629 -44.12 -3.62 -8.08
N ILE A 630 -44.10 -3.55 -9.41
CA ILE A 630 -45.29 -3.81 -10.25
C ILE A 630 -45.90 -5.20 -10.01
N ASP A 631 -45.10 -6.25 -9.86
CA ASP A 631 -45.61 -7.61 -9.69
C ASP A 631 -46.35 -7.79 -8.35
N ILE A 632 -45.85 -7.14 -7.29
CA ILE A 632 -46.49 -7.08 -5.97
C ILE A 632 -47.84 -6.38 -6.10
N TRP A 633 -47.87 -5.24 -6.78
CA TRP A 633 -49.07 -4.43 -6.95
C TRP A 633 -50.11 -5.09 -7.86
N LEU A 634 -49.71 -5.82 -8.89
CA LEU A 634 -50.60 -6.62 -9.71
C LEU A 634 -51.23 -7.76 -8.90
N LYS A 635 -50.46 -8.39 -8.00
CA LYS A 635 -51.02 -9.38 -7.07
C LYS A 635 -52.00 -8.76 -6.08
N ALA A 636 -51.67 -7.62 -5.51
CA ALA A 636 -52.56 -6.88 -4.61
C ALA A 636 -53.87 -6.49 -5.31
N LEU A 637 -53.78 -5.96 -6.53
CA LEU A 637 -54.94 -5.65 -7.37
C LEU A 637 -55.80 -6.89 -7.64
N GLN A 638 -55.19 -8.05 -7.89
CA GLN A 638 -55.91 -9.31 -8.06
C GLN A 638 -56.71 -9.69 -6.81
N LEU A 639 -56.13 -9.52 -5.62
CA LEU A 639 -56.79 -9.79 -4.35
C LEU A 639 -57.94 -8.80 -4.09
N ILE A 640 -57.70 -7.51 -4.34
CA ILE A 640 -58.71 -6.45 -4.22
C ILE A 640 -59.91 -6.70 -5.13
N LYS A 641 -59.69 -7.21 -6.36
CA LYS A 641 -60.78 -7.59 -7.28
C LYS A 641 -61.72 -8.66 -6.73
N ASN A 642 -61.30 -9.46 -5.76
CA ASN A 642 -62.14 -10.48 -5.13
C ASN A 642 -62.94 -9.94 -3.93
N ILE A 643 -62.67 -8.71 -3.49
CA ILE A 643 -63.40 -8.07 -2.39
C ILE A 643 -64.66 -7.42 -2.93
N LYS A 644 -65.80 -7.68 -2.27
CA LYS A 644 -67.08 -7.08 -2.66
C LYS A 644 -67.11 -5.60 -2.29
N ASN A 645 -67.21 -4.73 -3.30
CA ASN A 645 -67.27 -3.27 -3.15
C ASN A 645 -66.15 -2.72 -2.25
N PRO A 646 -64.88 -2.83 -2.67
CA PRO A 646 -63.77 -2.42 -1.81
C PRO A 646 -63.81 -0.90 -1.60
N SER A 647 -63.68 -0.51 -0.34
CA SER A 647 -63.45 0.85 0.12
C SER A 647 -62.09 0.84 0.80
N ILE A 648 -61.12 1.48 0.14
CA ILE A 648 -59.69 1.30 0.40
C ILE A 648 -59.18 2.52 1.15
N ILE A 649 -58.47 2.27 2.25
CA ILE A 649 -57.54 3.24 2.82
C ILE A 649 -56.12 2.74 2.56
N ASP A 650 -55.24 3.64 2.13
CA ASP A 650 -53.86 3.35 1.74
C ASP A 650 -52.92 4.20 2.61
N ILE A 651 -52.24 3.53 3.54
CA ILE A 651 -51.40 4.13 4.55
C ILE A 651 -49.96 4.08 4.06
N GLY A 652 -49.32 5.24 3.96
CA GLY A 652 -48.05 5.41 3.24
C GLY A 652 -48.25 5.35 1.73
N CYS A 653 -49.22 6.10 1.20
CA CYS A 653 -49.55 6.03 -0.23
C CYS A 653 -48.41 6.52 -1.15
N GLY A 654 -47.35 7.12 -0.58
CA GLY A 654 -46.17 7.59 -1.27
C GLY A 654 -46.51 8.58 -2.40
N PRO A 655 -45.84 8.49 -3.56
CA PRO A 655 -46.10 9.37 -4.71
C PRO A 655 -47.39 8.99 -5.48
N GLY A 656 -48.25 8.14 -4.92
CA GLY A 656 -49.56 7.78 -5.47
C GLY A 656 -49.53 6.84 -6.68
N GLN A 657 -48.45 6.08 -6.87
CA GLN A 657 -48.29 5.15 -8.00
C GLN A 657 -49.25 3.95 -7.91
N PHE A 658 -49.38 3.34 -6.72
CA PHE A 658 -50.33 2.24 -6.53
C PHE A 658 -51.79 2.72 -6.65
N ALA A 659 -52.10 3.89 -6.11
CA ALA A 659 -53.41 4.53 -6.30
C ALA A 659 -53.75 4.73 -7.78
N ASN A 660 -52.77 5.15 -8.59
CA ASN A 660 -52.94 5.31 -10.03
C ASN A 660 -53.31 3.97 -10.71
N LEU A 661 -52.65 2.87 -10.36
CA LEU A 661 -52.99 1.52 -10.83
C LEU A 661 -54.43 1.13 -10.44
N LEU A 662 -54.86 1.43 -9.20
CA LEU A 662 -56.23 1.17 -8.74
C LEU A 662 -57.27 1.99 -9.53
N PHE A 663 -56.99 3.26 -9.77
CA PHE A 663 -57.89 4.14 -10.53
C PHE A 663 -58.03 3.71 -12.00
N ASP A 664 -56.95 3.26 -12.63
CA ASP A 664 -56.97 2.68 -13.98
C ASP A 664 -57.81 1.39 -14.04
N ASN A 665 -58.04 0.74 -12.90
CA ASN A 665 -58.89 -0.44 -12.75
C ASN A 665 -60.27 -0.12 -12.13
N ASN A 666 -60.70 1.14 -12.13
CA ASN A 666 -61.99 1.64 -11.64
C ASN A 666 -62.22 1.50 -10.12
N PHE A 667 -61.17 1.34 -9.32
CA PHE A 667 -61.27 1.35 -7.85
C PHE A 667 -61.09 2.77 -7.32
N VAL A 668 -62.17 3.56 -7.37
CA VAL A 668 -62.15 5.00 -6.99
C VAL A 668 -62.61 5.29 -5.58
N ASN A 669 -63.13 4.29 -4.84
CA ASN A 669 -63.47 4.43 -3.42
C ASN A 669 -62.20 4.25 -2.57
N TYR A 670 -61.37 5.28 -2.56
CA TYR A 670 -60.00 5.26 -2.06
C TYR A 670 -59.69 6.49 -1.21
N LYS A 671 -58.86 6.34 -0.19
CA LYS A 671 -58.25 7.45 0.56
C LYS A 671 -56.78 7.13 0.83
N GLY A 672 -55.88 8.00 0.38
CA GLY A 672 -54.44 7.88 0.62
C GLY A 672 -53.99 8.82 1.74
N LEU A 673 -53.15 8.30 2.64
CA LEU A 673 -52.49 9.05 3.70
C LEU A 673 -50.98 8.83 3.58
N ASP A 674 -50.20 9.90 3.72
CA ASP A 674 -48.74 9.81 3.83
C ASP A 674 -48.21 10.85 4.83
N PHE A 675 -47.13 10.50 5.51
CA PHE A 675 -46.48 11.35 6.49
C PHE A 675 -45.61 12.44 5.81
N SER A 676 -45.15 12.18 4.58
CA SER A 676 -44.38 13.14 3.78
C SER A 676 -45.29 14.09 3.02
N LYS A 677 -44.99 15.39 3.14
CA LYS A 677 -45.66 16.44 2.38
C LYS A 677 -45.31 16.37 0.91
N GLU A 678 -44.04 16.07 0.59
CA GLU A 678 -43.59 15.98 -0.80
C GLU A 678 -44.22 14.76 -1.51
N ALA A 679 -44.35 13.61 -0.83
CA ALA A 679 -45.06 12.45 -1.36
C ALA A 679 -46.50 12.80 -1.77
N ILE A 680 -47.25 13.47 -0.88
CA ILE A 680 -48.64 13.88 -1.14
C ILE A 680 -48.74 14.89 -2.28
N LYS A 681 -47.78 15.81 -2.40
CA LYS A 681 -47.72 16.73 -3.53
C LYS A 681 -47.55 15.97 -4.84
N ILE A 682 -46.62 15.01 -4.92
CA ILE A 682 -46.42 14.17 -6.12
C ILE A 682 -47.68 13.33 -6.40
N ALA A 683 -48.27 12.70 -5.39
CA ALA A 683 -49.49 11.88 -5.53
C ALA A 683 -50.66 12.67 -6.10
N LYS A 684 -50.85 13.92 -5.66
CA LYS A 684 -51.88 14.84 -6.17
C LYS A 684 -51.63 15.25 -7.62
N ILE A 685 -50.38 15.49 -8.00
CA ILE A 685 -50.00 15.84 -9.38
C ILE A 685 -50.24 14.63 -10.29
N ARG A 686 -49.77 13.45 -9.88
CA ARG A 686 -49.92 12.19 -10.63
C ARG A 686 -51.38 11.82 -10.85
N ASN A 687 -52.20 11.99 -9.82
CA ASN A 687 -53.61 11.62 -9.82
C ASN A 687 -54.52 12.86 -9.82
N ASP A 688 -54.29 13.82 -10.71
CA ASP A 688 -54.93 15.14 -10.67
C ASP A 688 -56.47 15.09 -10.54
N LYS A 689 -57.13 14.19 -11.29
CA LYS A 689 -58.58 13.96 -11.21
C LYS A 689 -59.07 13.58 -9.81
N TYR A 690 -58.22 12.92 -9.03
CA TYR A 690 -58.53 12.36 -7.70
C TYR A 690 -57.71 13.00 -6.58
N ARG A 691 -57.12 14.18 -6.80
CA ARG A 691 -56.23 14.87 -5.85
C ARG A 691 -56.80 15.05 -4.44
N ASN A 692 -58.13 15.15 -4.31
CA ASN A 692 -58.80 15.31 -3.02
C ASN A 692 -58.81 14.04 -2.16
N LEU A 693 -58.42 12.89 -2.73
CA LEU A 693 -58.33 11.62 -2.03
C LEU A 693 -57.01 11.43 -1.26
N PHE A 694 -56.03 12.31 -1.44
CA PHE A 694 -54.71 12.23 -0.80
C PHE A 694 -54.54 13.30 0.28
N LYS A 695 -54.17 12.87 1.49
CA LYS A 695 -53.97 13.75 2.65
C LYS A 695 -52.59 13.51 3.28
N GLU A 696 -51.97 14.60 3.72
CA GLU A 696 -50.80 14.56 4.58
C GLU A 696 -51.26 14.28 6.01
N GLY A 697 -50.58 13.39 6.72
CA GLY A 697 -50.81 13.17 8.14
C GLY A 697 -50.15 11.93 8.70
N ASP A 698 -49.92 11.94 10.00
CA ASP A 698 -49.36 10.82 10.75
C ASP A 698 -50.42 9.72 10.95
N ALA A 699 -50.07 8.50 10.56
CA ALA A 699 -50.95 7.35 10.62
C ALA A 699 -51.30 6.89 12.05
N PHE A 700 -50.62 7.35 13.10
CA PHE A 700 -51.00 7.10 14.50
C PHE A 700 -52.05 8.08 15.02
N PHE A 701 -52.10 9.29 14.48
CA PHE A 701 -52.98 10.37 14.97
C PHE A 701 -54.12 10.73 14.00
N SER A 702 -54.05 10.25 12.75
CA SER A 702 -55.05 10.54 11.73
C SER A 702 -56.41 9.91 12.03
N GLU A 703 -57.48 10.66 11.77
CA GLU A 703 -58.89 10.21 11.80
C GLU A 703 -59.25 9.26 10.63
N ILE A 704 -58.30 8.93 9.75
CA ILE A 704 -58.57 8.10 8.56
C ILE A 704 -59.21 6.74 8.90
N PHE A 705 -58.88 6.19 10.07
CA PHE A 705 -59.40 4.91 10.57
C PHE A 705 -60.81 5.01 11.18
N GLU A 706 -61.35 6.20 11.38
CA GLU A 706 -62.68 6.42 11.98
C GLU A 706 -63.80 6.42 10.92
N GLY A 707 -63.44 6.48 9.64
CA GLY A 707 -64.38 6.43 8.52
C GLY A 707 -64.84 5.02 8.15
N ALA A 708 -65.89 4.93 7.33
CA ALA A 708 -66.28 3.66 6.71
C ALA A 708 -65.26 3.24 5.64
N TYR A 709 -64.67 2.05 5.81
CA TYR A 709 -63.87 1.33 4.83
C TYR A 709 -63.98 -0.18 5.09
N ASN A 710 -63.50 -1.01 4.17
CA ASN A 710 -63.45 -2.47 4.36
C ASN A 710 -62.14 -3.10 3.90
N THR A 711 -61.19 -2.29 3.42
CA THR A 711 -59.89 -2.73 2.91
C THR A 711 -58.83 -1.72 3.31
N VAL A 712 -57.71 -2.20 3.84
CA VAL A 712 -56.54 -1.41 4.20
C VAL A 712 -55.33 -1.92 3.42
N VAL A 713 -54.58 -1.00 2.84
CA VAL A 713 -53.30 -1.25 2.20
C VAL A 713 -52.21 -0.53 2.98
N ILE A 714 -51.11 -1.23 3.26
CA ILE A 714 -49.94 -0.69 3.95
C ILE A 714 -48.69 -1.25 3.25
N PHE A 715 -48.20 -0.58 2.21
CA PHE A 715 -47.05 -1.06 1.45
C PHE A 715 -45.80 -0.27 1.80
N GLU A 716 -44.76 -1.00 2.21
CA GLU A 716 -43.45 -0.47 2.55
C GLU A 716 -43.50 0.66 3.61
N VAL A 717 -44.20 0.40 4.72
CA VAL A 717 -44.35 1.34 5.86
C VAL A 717 -43.99 0.71 7.19
N LEU A 718 -44.38 -0.55 7.41
CA LEU A 718 -44.28 -1.18 8.73
C LEU A 718 -42.82 -1.44 9.13
N GLU A 719 -41.93 -1.55 8.15
CA GLU A 719 -40.49 -1.64 8.32
C GLU A 719 -39.85 -0.33 8.78
N HIS A 720 -40.55 0.80 8.66
CA HIS A 720 -40.06 2.14 8.99
C HIS A 720 -40.51 2.65 10.37
N ILE A 721 -41.32 1.87 11.10
CA ILE A 721 -41.92 2.25 12.40
C ILE A 721 -41.72 1.17 13.46
N GLU A 722 -41.35 1.56 14.68
CA GLU A 722 -41.12 0.72 15.85
C GLU A 722 -42.42 0.12 16.41
N GLU A 723 -43.51 0.89 16.33
CA GLU A 723 -44.84 0.53 16.86
C GLU A 723 -45.80 0.05 15.75
N ASP A 724 -45.29 -0.69 14.76
CA ASP A 724 -46.03 -1.24 13.61
C ASP A 724 -47.32 -2.01 13.99
N LEU A 725 -47.27 -2.89 14.98
CA LEU A 725 -48.45 -3.66 15.44
C LEU A 725 -49.52 -2.75 16.03
N LYS A 726 -49.13 -1.65 16.67
CA LYS A 726 -50.06 -0.65 17.22
C LYS A 726 -50.78 0.08 16.10
N LEU A 727 -50.09 0.36 14.98
CA LEU A 727 -50.72 0.93 13.79
C LEU A 727 -51.74 -0.04 13.19
N VAL A 728 -51.36 -1.31 12.98
CA VAL A 728 -52.28 -2.34 12.42
C VAL A 728 -53.51 -2.55 13.31
N LYS A 729 -53.37 -2.44 14.64
CA LYS A 729 -54.49 -2.52 15.58
C LYS A 729 -55.53 -1.42 15.43
N ARG A 730 -55.19 -0.27 14.82
CA ARG A 730 -56.15 0.81 14.53
C ARG A 730 -57.16 0.44 13.43
N ILE A 731 -56.88 -0.59 12.64
CA ILE A 731 -57.76 -1.08 11.58
C ILE A 731 -59.04 -1.66 12.20
N ILE A 732 -60.20 -1.37 11.61
CA ILE A 732 -61.50 -1.92 12.00
C ILE A 732 -61.49 -3.45 11.83
N GLU A 733 -61.93 -4.17 12.85
CA GLU A 733 -62.07 -5.63 12.85
C GLU A 733 -62.81 -6.15 11.60
N ASN A 734 -62.39 -7.32 11.11
CA ASN A 734 -62.90 -7.96 9.89
C ASN A 734 -62.66 -7.21 8.57
N SER A 735 -61.98 -6.05 8.57
CA SER A 735 -61.51 -5.42 7.34
C SER A 735 -60.46 -6.29 6.66
N ASN A 736 -60.44 -6.28 5.33
CA ASN A 736 -59.37 -6.90 4.56
C ASN A 736 -58.08 -6.09 4.75
N VAL A 737 -56.95 -6.77 4.92
CA VAL A 737 -55.64 -6.16 5.12
C VAL A 737 -54.68 -6.72 4.08
N LEU A 738 -54.04 -5.81 3.34
CA LEU A 738 -52.90 -6.08 2.49
C LEU A 738 -51.72 -5.28 3.02
N LEU A 739 -50.63 -5.94 3.39
CA LEU A 739 -49.41 -5.26 3.84
C LEU A 739 -48.18 -5.85 3.16
N SER A 740 -47.13 -5.04 2.98
CA SER A 740 -45.84 -5.52 2.49
C SER A 740 -44.69 -5.17 3.43
N VAL A 741 -43.71 -6.06 3.50
CA VAL A 741 -42.47 -5.89 4.26
C VAL A 741 -41.27 -6.57 3.57
N PRO A 742 -40.05 -6.03 3.68
CA PRO A 742 -38.86 -6.54 3.00
C PRO A 742 -38.09 -7.58 3.83
N ASN A 743 -37.22 -8.35 3.15
CA ASN A 743 -36.19 -9.20 3.79
C ASN A 743 -34.82 -8.55 3.93
N PHE A 744 -34.70 -7.28 3.54
CA PHE A 744 -33.44 -6.56 3.45
C PHE A 744 -33.51 -5.23 4.20
N TYR A 745 -32.33 -4.73 4.57
CA TYR A 745 -32.19 -3.39 5.13
C TYR A 745 -32.13 -2.34 4.03
N SER A 746 -32.75 -1.19 4.27
CA SER A 746 -32.59 0.05 3.52
C SER A 746 -32.60 1.23 4.50
N PRO A 747 -31.91 2.35 4.21
CA PRO A 747 -31.93 3.52 5.08
C PRO A 747 -33.34 3.95 5.47
N GLY A 748 -33.60 4.01 6.78
CA GLY A 748 -34.91 4.28 7.37
C GLY A 748 -35.67 3.03 7.83
N HIS A 749 -35.19 1.81 7.54
CA HIS A 749 -35.77 0.59 8.11
C HIS A 749 -35.35 0.45 9.57
N VAL A 750 -36.33 0.21 10.43
CA VAL A 750 -36.16 -0.21 11.83
C VAL A 750 -36.26 -1.74 11.97
N ARG A 751 -36.75 -2.45 10.95
CA ARG A 751 -36.88 -3.92 10.92
C ARG A 751 -36.93 -4.48 9.49
N TRP A 752 -36.68 -5.77 9.32
CA TRP A 752 -36.93 -6.56 8.11
C TRP A 752 -37.08 -8.04 8.52
N PHE A 753 -37.49 -8.91 7.60
CA PHE A 753 -37.86 -10.29 7.91
C PHE A 753 -37.11 -11.28 7.04
N HIS A 754 -36.39 -12.22 7.62
CA HIS A 754 -35.59 -13.17 6.85
C HIS A 754 -36.44 -14.24 6.15
N SER A 755 -37.67 -14.46 6.61
CA SER A 755 -38.53 -15.54 6.12
C SER A 755 -40.02 -15.19 6.18
N LYS A 756 -40.86 -15.96 5.47
CA LYS A 756 -42.33 -15.84 5.55
C LYS A 756 -42.83 -16.21 6.94
N GLU A 757 -42.14 -17.13 7.60
CA GLU A 757 -42.44 -17.62 8.93
C GLU A 757 -42.32 -16.47 9.96
N GLU A 758 -41.25 -15.66 9.90
CA GLU A 758 -41.11 -14.49 10.77
C GLU A 758 -42.20 -13.44 10.53
N VAL A 759 -42.55 -13.19 9.25
CA VAL A 759 -43.67 -12.30 8.89
C VAL A 759 -44.99 -12.83 9.47
N TYR A 760 -45.22 -14.14 9.33
CA TYR A 760 -46.41 -14.80 9.87
C TYR A 760 -46.46 -14.70 11.40
N GLU A 761 -45.39 -15.06 12.09
CA GLU A 761 -45.29 -15.01 13.56
C GLU A 761 -45.55 -13.61 14.12
N ARG A 762 -45.08 -12.57 13.42
CA ARG A 762 -45.30 -11.19 13.85
C ARG A 762 -46.74 -10.74 13.61
N TYR A 763 -47.24 -10.85 12.39
CA TYR A 763 -48.50 -10.22 11.99
C TYR A 763 -49.74 -11.07 12.24
N SER A 764 -49.60 -12.39 12.42
CA SER A 764 -50.73 -13.28 12.82
C SER A 764 -51.36 -12.87 14.16
N LYS A 765 -50.63 -12.11 14.99
CA LYS A 765 -51.11 -11.54 16.25
C LYS A 765 -52.24 -10.53 16.07
N VAL A 766 -52.32 -9.88 14.91
CA VAL A 766 -53.27 -8.78 14.63
C VAL A 766 -54.06 -8.99 13.33
N VAL A 767 -53.62 -9.88 12.45
CA VAL A 767 -54.27 -10.23 11.19
C VAL A 767 -54.46 -11.75 11.12
N ASP A 768 -55.67 -12.21 10.81
CA ASP A 768 -55.92 -13.58 10.40
C ASP A 768 -55.38 -13.75 8.97
N ILE A 769 -54.11 -14.18 8.87
CA ILE A 769 -53.37 -14.27 7.61
C ILE A 769 -53.92 -15.41 6.75
N GLU A 770 -54.41 -15.07 5.56
CA GLU A 770 -54.91 -16.01 4.55
C GLU A 770 -53.80 -16.40 3.53
N GLY A 771 -52.77 -15.56 3.35
CA GLY A 771 -51.63 -15.88 2.49
C GLY A 771 -50.46 -14.91 2.59
N ILE A 772 -49.25 -15.42 2.32
CA ILE A 772 -47.99 -14.66 2.21
C ILE A 772 -47.30 -14.99 0.89
N TYR A 773 -47.16 -14.00 0.02
CA TYR A 773 -46.57 -14.10 -1.32
C TYR A 773 -45.18 -13.44 -1.32
N SER A 774 -44.21 -14.00 -2.01
CA SER A 774 -42.84 -13.46 -2.11
C SER A 774 -42.58 -12.95 -3.51
N PHE A 775 -41.98 -11.77 -3.61
CA PHE A 775 -41.62 -11.14 -4.86
C PHE A 775 -40.14 -10.74 -4.84
N PRO A 776 -39.29 -11.28 -5.74
CA PRO A 776 -37.92 -10.86 -5.84
C PRO A 776 -37.84 -9.45 -6.44
N VAL A 777 -37.02 -8.58 -5.85
CA VAL A 777 -36.84 -7.18 -6.29
C VAL A 777 -35.40 -6.83 -6.66
N GLY A 778 -34.51 -7.82 -6.72
CA GLY A 778 -33.12 -7.71 -7.19
C GLY A 778 -32.13 -8.41 -6.25
N GLY A 779 -31.19 -9.19 -6.78
CA GLY A 779 -30.30 -10.02 -5.96
C GLY A 779 -31.10 -11.01 -5.09
N ASP A 780 -30.74 -11.11 -3.81
CA ASP A 780 -31.45 -11.91 -2.79
C ASP A 780 -32.59 -11.14 -2.09
N ASN A 781 -32.89 -9.92 -2.55
CA ASN A 781 -33.91 -9.07 -1.93
C ASN A 781 -35.33 -9.50 -2.34
N ILE A 782 -36.17 -9.68 -1.33
CA ILE A 782 -37.55 -10.15 -1.44
C ILE A 782 -38.45 -9.20 -0.66
N ILE A 783 -39.61 -8.89 -1.23
CA ILE A 783 -40.72 -8.27 -0.51
C ILE A 783 -41.84 -9.29 -0.32
N TYR A 784 -42.32 -9.39 0.91
CA TYR A 784 -43.44 -10.26 1.27
C TYR A 784 -44.74 -9.48 1.26
N LEU A 785 -45.69 -9.89 0.43
CA LEU A 785 -47.07 -9.39 0.45
C LEU A 785 -47.93 -10.32 1.30
N VAL A 786 -48.49 -9.79 2.39
CA VAL A 786 -49.41 -10.47 3.29
C VAL A 786 -50.84 -10.07 2.96
N HIS A 787 -51.73 -11.05 2.94
CA HIS A 787 -53.16 -10.88 2.75
C HIS A 787 -53.93 -11.60 3.86
N GLY A 788 -54.93 -10.94 4.43
CA GLY A 788 -55.79 -11.52 5.46
C GLY A 788 -56.86 -10.56 5.94
N LYS A 789 -57.40 -10.81 7.14
CA LYS A 789 -58.39 -9.94 7.78
C LYS A 789 -57.93 -9.47 9.15
N ARG A 790 -58.30 -8.25 9.53
CA ARG A 790 -58.05 -7.78 10.89
C ARG A 790 -58.79 -8.67 11.91
N ASN A 791 -58.06 -9.29 12.83
CA ASN A 791 -58.62 -10.16 13.87
C ASN A 791 -59.22 -9.36 15.04
N ASN A 792 -59.92 -10.03 15.97
CA ASN A 792 -60.59 -9.38 17.12
C ASN A 792 -59.66 -9.16 18.35
N CYS A 793 -58.33 -9.08 18.15
CA CYS A 793 -57.34 -8.96 19.25
C CYS A 793 -57.04 -7.52 19.69
#